data_AF-A0A7C2TEL0-F1
#
_entry.id   AF-A0A7C2TEL0-F1
#
_cell.length_a   1.000
_cell.length_b   1.000
_cell.length_c   1.000
_cell.angle_alpha   90.00
_cell.angle_beta   90.00
_cell.angle_gamma   90.00
#
_symmetry.space_group_name_H-M   'P 1'
#
loop_
_entity.id
_entity.type
_entity.pdbx_description
1 polymer ?
#
loop_
_entity_poly.entity_id
_entity_poly.type
_entity_poly.pdbx_seq_one_letter_code
_entity_poly.pdbx_strand_id
1 'polypeptide(L)'
;MDIVKFADKYHLALQSAMESKPQGGLCGYELEWNLLDSKFRPLLTVGAGPSQHSFVDYLRNELLTPWLREYSQLEVFHWMIEWATRPYFHPRGAVYEARLMEALLINALSAASRLFNDRLYAWHGNLLYIPTIDHHSIPGSWHLAKRRYLERCVDLYGAALATAGNHTNLSLPEPLLAWDFMHLSSTERGNQHLDDYKSQVYITATRLMRAYCAMFIATSASTPIKADLRNGRPAFVLTDIDSVRNLTFPNPPTIDLPDLYRSYDDYLQISYDLVRRGIRFGNNNWTPVRARSFAEPVERIIAVTSDQLMDLYTRGLYAMDQAVSVEEMARQIEIQNLMARINLPMARVEVRTEDGGHSMAIDIANLVLKHLLLLRFYADVQFARAFRYDREDINRARRNEERASRQGLRAEIEDPLSGKPCQMREFLRHTLDEVGPLAEALGMWEDLEPLKAIAGGEPNTAERLRDRLRNELRGNDEVPLELMQELAAEREKQVREDVEYIASVLSSLDNEANKLMELLQRARNEARQDPTMPIRFHPRPEALVEIIYPDKTSEILDLAVQLIRIPSVTACPDERLDEVNRAATMVYDYALARGLGVRYYNRAKYPALLIGFPGQMHAPVMLCGHFDVVSPEPDDSQFSPRIEGDYLWGRGSADMKTVVASNLVWFKDVLRAGPPYPPVNLLLVGNEENGEAEPTGTPHVLRLLEEESGYAPEILIAGERTGERGNELWGEICTQNRGVVRFDVIARGRRQHSGLGQGRDNNGLIDLNTTLLQAQAEILRIAGDRLTLASPDGWQSQIRFPFFQVGTPGVYNITPDYGIFGVEIRPIPQDDMSGLVSAIKALCDRDGLEMQVSVMENGVACSSGNIYLERLVESVRACSGYEPTIGRKLPGTSARFAPRGQGVVWGQSGLEPHGKAERHYIPSIEPYYRALGQYGKMLLAGQVKVYDRE
;
A
#
# COMPACT_ATOMS: atom_id res chain seq x y z
N MET A 1 0.18 -25.43 36.42
CA MET A 1 -0.43 -24.28 35.72
C MET A 1 -1.56 -24.81 34.85
N ASP A 2 -2.70 -24.13 34.80
CA ASP A 2 -3.82 -24.49 33.92
C ASP A 2 -3.66 -23.71 32.59
N ILE A 3 -3.09 -24.37 31.58
CA ILE A 3 -2.71 -23.75 30.29
C ILE A 3 -3.94 -23.22 29.55
N VAL A 4 -5.07 -23.93 29.63
CA VAL A 4 -6.33 -23.52 28.99
C VAL A 4 -6.84 -22.22 29.60
N LYS A 5 -6.87 -22.11 30.93
CA LYS A 5 -7.28 -20.86 31.60
C LYS A 5 -6.37 -19.68 31.28
N PHE A 6 -5.07 -19.92 31.15
CA PHE A 6 -4.14 -18.87 30.76
C PHE A 6 -4.38 -18.43 29.31
N ALA A 7 -4.60 -19.37 28.38
CA ALA A 7 -4.91 -19.07 26.99
C ALA A 7 -6.20 -18.24 26.87
N ASP A 8 -7.27 -18.61 27.57
CA ASP A 8 -8.53 -17.84 27.61
C ASP A 8 -8.31 -16.40 28.09
N LYS A 9 -7.57 -16.24 29.18
CA LYS A 9 -7.21 -14.93 29.73
C LYS A 9 -6.36 -14.12 28.75
N TYR A 10 -5.41 -14.75 28.09
CA TYR A 10 -4.59 -14.12 27.06
C TYR A 10 -5.44 -13.65 25.88
N HIS A 11 -6.36 -14.46 25.37
CA HIS A 11 -7.25 -14.08 24.27
C HIS A 11 -8.14 -12.88 24.63
N LEU A 12 -8.70 -12.85 25.83
CA LEU A 12 -9.48 -11.69 26.30
C LEU A 12 -8.62 -10.42 26.40
N ALA A 13 -7.41 -10.54 26.94
CA ALA A 13 -6.47 -9.43 27.02
C ALA A 13 -6.00 -8.95 25.64
N LEU A 14 -5.81 -9.87 24.70
CA LEU A 14 -5.45 -9.60 23.31
C LEU A 14 -6.56 -8.84 22.59
N GLN A 15 -7.80 -9.32 22.70
CA GLN A 15 -8.98 -8.68 22.14
C GLN A 15 -9.12 -7.25 22.69
N SER A 16 -9.01 -7.08 24.01
CA SER A 16 -9.07 -5.75 24.64
C SER A 16 -7.94 -4.82 24.15
N ALA A 17 -6.73 -5.36 23.92
CA ALA A 17 -5.62 -4.58 23.38
C ALA A 17 -5.87 -4.15 21.92
N MET A 18 -6.44 -5.03 21.10
CA MET A 18 -6.79 -4.75 19.70
C MET A 18 -7.89 -3.69 19.58
N GLU A 19 -8.90 -3.75 20.45
CA GLU A 19 -10.00 -2.78 20.48
C GLU A 19 -9.54 -1.40 20.98
N SER A 20 -8.71 -1.36 22.03
CA SER A 20 -8.23 -0.10 22.63
C SER A 20 -7.10 0.57 21.85
N LYS A 21 -6.21 -0.21 21.22
CA LYS A 21 -5.05 0.29 20.46
C LYS A 21 -4.83 -0.54 19.19
N PRO A 22 -5.68 -0.38 18.16
CA PRO A 22 -5.60 -1.18 16.93
C PRO A 22 -4.28 -1.02 16.16
N GLN A 23 -3.63 0.14 16.30
CA GLN A 23 -2.31 0.40 15.71
C GLN A 23 -1.14 -0.16 16.54
N GLY A 24 -1.40 -0.72 17.72
CA GLY A 24 -0.42 -1.41 18.56
C GLY A 24 -0.11 -2.84 18.08
N GLY A 25 0.64 -3.58 18.89
CA GLY A 25 0.97 -4.98 18.65
C GLY A 25 1.99 -5.53 19.65
N LEU A 26 2.30 -6.82 19.51
CA LEU A 26 3.15 -7.60 20.41
C LEU A 26 4.49 -7.99 19.80
N CYS A 27 4.52 -8.15 18.49
CA CYS A 27 5.65 -8.65 17.73
C CYS A 27 6.09 -7.61 16.69
N GLY A 28 7.38 -7.55 16.38
CA GLY A 28 7.91 -6.75 15.28
C GLY A 28 9.34 -7.10 14.94
N TYR A 29 9.81 -6.64 13.80
CA TYR A 29 11.19 -6.75 13.34
C TYR A 29 11.86 -5.38 13.25
N GLU A 30 13.15 -5.34 13.54
CA GLU A 30 14.10 -4.35 13.02
C GLU A 30 15.05 -5.12 12.10
N LEU A 31 15.02 -4.83 10.80
CA LEU A 31 15.74 -5.55 9.74
C LEU A 31 16.87 -4.68 9.23
N GLU A 32 18.09 -5.21 9.24
CA GLU A 32 19.30 -4.53 8.80
C GLU A 32 19.81 -5.16 7.49
N TRP A 33 20.06 -4.32 6.48
CA TRP A 33 20.66 -4.76 5.21
C TRP A 33 21.92 -3.96 4.89
N ASN A 34 22.89 -4.67 4.31
CA ASN A 34 24.03 -4.09 3.64
C ASN A 34 23.68 -3.80 2.17
N LEU A 35 23.94 -2.58 1.72
CA LEU A 35 23.73 -2.06 0.37
C LEU A 35 25.02 -2.20 -0.42
N LEU A 36 25.01 -3.00 -1.47
CA LEU A 36 26.21 -3.48 -2.16
C LEU A 36 26.17 -3.23 -3.67
N ASP A 37 27.34 -3.08 -4.28
CA ASP A 37 27.53 -3.01 -5.74
C ASP A 37 27.47 -4.40 -6.40
N SER A 38 27.68 -4.46 -7.73
CA SER A 38 27.61 -5.71 -8.50
C SER A 38 28.67 -6.75 -8.13
N LYS A 39 29.67 -6.36 -7.34
CA LYS A 39 30.77 -7.17 -6.84
C LYS A 39 30.66 -7.40 -5.32
N PHE A 40 29.49 -7.13 -4.73
CA PHE A 40 29.21 -7.23 -3.30
C PHE A 40 30.09 -6.33 -2.42
N ARG A 41 30.52 -5.18 -2.95
CA ARG A 41 31.29 -4.18 -2.18
C ARG A 41 30.35 -3.14 -1.58
N PRO A 42 30.63 -2.62 -0.37
CA PRO A 42 29.77 -1.64 0.29
C PRO A 42 29.61 -0.34 -0.50
N LEU A 43 28.37 0.13 -0.66
CA LEU A 43 28.06 1.42 -1.28
C LEU A 43 28.33 2.56 -0.29
N LEU A 44 29.28 3.44 -0.62
CA LEU A 44 29.72 4.51 0.28
C LEU A 44 28.99 5.84 -0.01
N THR A 45 29.30 6.46 -1.15
CA THR A 45 28.85 7.83 -1.45
C THR A 45 28.41 7.99 -2.89
N VAL A 46 27.49 8.91 -3.13
CA VAL A 46 27.06 9.37 -4.45
C VAL A 46 27.62 10.77 -4.70
N GLY A 47 28.03 11.04 -5.95
CA GLY A 47 28.57 12.34 -6.36
C GLY A 47 30.06 12.53 -6.02
N ALA A 48 30.57 13.73 -6.28
CA ALA A 48 31.97 14.10 -6.06
C ALA A 48 32.09 15.53 -5.53
N GLY A 49 33.19 15.81 -4.80
CA GLY A 49 33.49 17.13 -4.27
C GLY A 49 32.40 17.63 -3.29
N PRO A 50 32.02 18.93 -3.34
CA PRO A 50 31.04 19.49 -2.40
C PRO A 50 29.63 18.90 -2.48
N SER A 51 29.30 18.16 -3.54
CA SER A 51 28.00 17.50 -3.74
C SER A 51 27.96 16.06 -3.20
N GLN A 52 29.09 15.55 -2.69
CA GLN A 52 29.20 14.18 -2.20
C GLN A 52 28.33 13.97 -0.96
N HIS A 53 27.51 12.92 -0.98
CA HIS A 53 26.71 12.50 0.17
C HIS A 53 26.61 10.98 0.23
N SER A 54 26.18 10.45 1.37
CA SER A 54 26.06 9.01 1.60
C SER A 54 25.11 8.35 0.60
N PHE A 55 25.41 7.14 0.13
CA PHE A 55 24.47 6.40 -0.73
C PHE A 55 23.15 6.12 0.00
N VAL A 56 23.17 5.75 1.30
CA VAL A 56 21.93 5.53 2.05
C VAL A 56 21.10 6.82 2.20
N ASP A 57 21.74 7.99 2.30
CA ASP A 57 21.03 9.27 2.32
C ASP A 57 20.39 9.54 0.96
N TYR A 58 21.11 9.28 -0.14
CA TYR A 58 20.57 9.38 -1.50
C TYR A 58 19.38 8.44 -1.72
N LEU A 59 19.52 7.17 -1.35
CA LEU A 59 18.46 6.16 -1.44
C LEU A 59 17.21 6.65 -0.70
N ARG A 60 17.36 7.10 0.54
CA ARG A 60 16.23 7.58 1.35
C ARG A 60 15.59 8.85 0.80
N ASN A 61 16.39 9.82 0.37
CA ASN A 61 15.90 11.15 0.02
C ASN A 61 15.43 11.28 -1.43
N GLU A 62 15.97 10.48 -2.35
CA GLU A 62 15.73 10.61 -3.78
C GLU A 62 14.99 9.42 -4.39
N LEU A 63 15.14 8.22 -3.80
CA LEU A 63 14.58 6.99 -4.38
C LEU A 63 13.42 6.39 -3.57
N LEU A 64 13.46 6.49 -2.23
CA LEU A 64 12.32 6.10 -1.41
C LEU A 64 11.25 7.19 -1.42
N THR A 65 10.02 6.78 -1.68
CA THR A 65 8.85 7.65 -1.58
C THR A 65 8.68 8.15 -0.13
N PRO A 66 8.06 9.33 0.08
CA PRO A 66 7.98 9.93 1.41
C PRO A 66 7.40 9.02 2.48
N TRP A 67 6.40 8.20 2.13
CA TRP A 67 5.77 7.29 3.09
C TRP A 67 6.65 6.08 3.45
N LEU A 68 7.54 5.63 2.55
CA LEU A 68 8.49 4.56 2.85
C LEU A 68 9.57 5.01 3.83
N ARG A 69 9.91 6.31 3.83
CA ARG A 69 10.94 6.87 4.71
C ARG A 69 10.61 6.67 6.18
N GLU A 70 9.32 6.67 6.54
CA GLU A 70 8.83 6.46 7.91
C GLU A 70 9.19 5.08 8.47
N TYR A 71 9.38 4.09 7.60
CA TYR A 71 9.74 2.72 7.98
C TYR A 71 11.25 2.49 8.02
N SER A 72 12.03 3.40 7.45
CA SER A 72 13.49 3.25 7.30
C SER A 72 14.26 4.15 8.25
N GLN A 73 15.35 3.65 8.82
CA GLN A 73 16.30 4.38 9.66
C GLN A 73 17.73 4.26 9.10
N LEU A 74 18.54 5.29 9.35
CA LEU A 74 19.96 5.21 9.06
C LEU A 74 20.57 4.22 10.04
N GLU A 75 21.60 3.51 9.59
CA GLU A 75 22.43 2.71 10.49
C GLU A 75 23.84 3.27 10.66
N VAL A 76 24.68 2.53 11.39
CA VAL A 76 26.04 2.92 11.76
C VAL A 76 26.86 3.41 10.56
N PHE A 77 26.79 2.72 9.42
CA PHE A 77 27.65 2.97 8.26
C PHE A 77 26.87 3.34 6.99
N HIS A 78 27.55 3.99 6.04
CA HIS A 78 27.00 4.43 4.75
C HIS A 78 26.26 3.37 3.94
N TRP A 79 26.71 2.12 4.05
CA TRP A 79 26.20 0.97 3.32
C TRP A 79 25.15 0.21 4.12
N MET A 80 24.71 0.69 5.28
CA MET A 80 23.71 0.01 6.11
C MET A 80 22.40 0.78 6.13
N ILE A 81 21.29 0.04 6.10
CA ILE A 81 19.96 0.59 6.32
C ILE A 81 19.18 -0.35 7.23
N GLU A 82 18.46 0.23 8.19
CA GLU A 82 17.53 -0.50 9.06
C GLU A 82 16.09 -0.17 8.65
N TRP A 83 15.21 -1.16 8.58
CA TRP A 83 13.77 -0.93 8.50
C TRP A 83 13.05 -1.62 9.65
N ALA A 84 12.08 -0.93 10.24
CA ALA A 84 11.31 -1.44 11.35
C ALA A 84 9.87 -1.71 10.92
N THR A 85 9.36 -2.91 11.21
CA THR A 85 7.94 -3.19 11.04
C THR A 85 7.15 -2.41 12.09
N ARG A 86 5.91 -2.06 11.73
CA ARG A 86 4.87 -1.74 12.72
C ARG A 86 4.70 -2.94 13.67
N PRO A 87 4.22 -2.68 14.89
CA PRO A 87 3.92 -3.76 15.82
C PRO A 87 2.67 -4.51 15.35
N TYR A 88 2.70 -5.84 15.42
CA TYR A 88 1.58 -6.75 15.11
C TYR A 88 1.24 -7.62 16.31
N PHE A 89 -0.05 -7.85 16.54
CA PHE A 89 -0.57 -8.76 17.55
C PHE A 89 -0.27 -10.22 17.21
N HIS A 90 -0.29 -10.58 15.92
CA HIS A 90 0.09 -11.91 15.45
C HIS A 90 1.52 -11.92 14.84
N PRO A 91 2.37 -12.92 15.17
CA PRO A 91 3.70 -13.07 14.57
C PRO A 91 3.71 -13.06 13.04
N ARG A 92 2.73 -13.72 12.39
CA ARG A 92 2.56 -13.72 10.93
C ARG A 92 2.51 -12.31 10.34
N GLY A 93 1.79 -11.38 10.97
CA GLY A 93 1.67 -10.00 10.48
C GLY A 93 3.01 -9.28 10.42
N ALA A 94 3.85 -9.45 11.45
CA ALA A 94 5.21 -8.88 11.48
C ALA A 94 6.12 -9.50 10.40
N VAL A 95 6.07 -10.83 10.18
CA VAL A 95 6.86 -11.48 9.12
C VAL A 95 6.38 -11.08 7.73
N TYR A 96 5.07 -10.97 7.51
CA TYR A 96 4.52 -10.54 6.23
C TYR A 96 4.94 -9.11 5.91
N GLU A 97 4.82 -8.18 6.86
CA GLU A 97 5.28 -6.81 6.64
C GLU A 97 6.79 -6.75 6.38
N ALA A 98 7.60 -7.52 7.12
CA ALA A 98 9.03 -7.66 6.88
C ALA A 98 9.35 -8.07 5.42
N ARG A 99 8.59 -9.03 4.87
CA ARG A 99 8.73 -9.47 3.47
C ARG A 99 8.34 -8.39 2.46
N LEU A 100 7.25 -7.69 2.72
CA LEU A 100 6.82 -6.57 1.87
C LEU A 100 7.86 -5.44 1.87
N MET A 101 8.48 -5.16 3.02
CA MET A 101 9.57 -4.18 3.13
C MET A 101 10.81 -4.59 2.34
N GLU A 102 11.23 -5.86 2.43
CA GLU A 102 12.34 -6.39 1.64
C GLU A 102 12.06 -6.24 0.13
N ALA A 103 10.82 -6.52 -0.31
CA ALA A 103 10.41 -6.33 -1.69
C ALA A 103 10.46 -4.86 -2.16
N LEU A 104 10.04 -3.93 -1.29
CA LEU A 104 10.11 -2.49 -1.54
C LEU A 104 11.56 -2.00 -1.65
N LEU A 105 12.45 -2.48 -0.78
CA LEU A 105 13.89 -2.19 -0.85
C LEU A 105 14.52 -2.73 -2.14
N ILE A 106 14.18 -3.95 -2.55
CA ILE A 106 14.65 -4.53 -3.81
C ILE A 106 14.19 -3.69 -5.01
N ASN A 107 12.92 -3.27 -5.04
CA ASN A 107 12.41 -2.41 -6.09
C ASN A 107 13.14 -1.04 -6.13
N ALA A 108 13.39 -0.43 -4.98
CA ALA A 108 14.14 0.82 -4.88
C ALA A 108 15.60 0.67 -5.36
N LEU A 109 16.28 -0.41 -4.99
CA LEU A 109 17.63 -0.72 -5.48
C LEU A 109 17.65 -1.06 -6.97
N SER A 110 16.59 -1.66 -7.51
CA SER A 110 16.47 -1.88 -8.94
C SER A 110 16.32 -0.56 -9.70
N ALA A 111 15.61 0.43 -9.14
CA ALA A 111 15.54 1.78 -9.71
C ALA A 111 16.90 2.47 -9.66
N ALA A 112 17.59 2.39 -8.52
CA ALA A 112 18.96 2.88 -8.37
C ALA A 112 19.91 2.22 -9.39
N SER A 113 19.78 0.91 -9.59
CA SER A 113 20.63 0.15 -10.51
C SER A 113 20.54 0.66 -11.94
N ARG A 114 19.33 1.01 -12.39
CA ARG A 114 19.10 1.63 -13.70
C ARG A 114 19.72 3.02 -13.80
N LEU A 115 19.61 3.81 -12.73
CA LEU A 115 20.13 5.18 -12.69
C LEU A 115 21.67 5.23 -12.72
N PHE A 116 22.33 4.31 -12.02
CA PHE A 116 23.79 4.24 -11.96
C PHE A 116 24.43 3.29 -12.98
N ASN A 117 23.61 2.57 -13.76
CA ASN A 117 24.06 1.55 -14.71
C ASN A 117 24.99 0.50 -14.08
N ASP A 118 24.67 0.08 -12.85
CA ASP A 118 25.35 -0.98 -12.11
C ASP A 118 24.32 -1.73 -11.27
N ARG A 119 24.43 -3.06 -11.17
CA ARG A 119 23.45 -3.85 -10.41
C ARG A 119 23.75 -3.74 -8.92
N LEU A 120 22.78 -3.24 -8.15
CA LEU A 120 22.89 -3.08 -6.70
C LEU A 120 22.11 -4.17 -5.97
N TYR A 121 22.61 -4.57 -4.80
CA TYR A 121 22.04 -5.64 -3.98
C TYR A 121 21.82 -5.20 -2.53
N ALA A 122 20.80 -5.76 -1.90
CA ALA A 122 20.64 -5.78 -0.45
C ALA A 122 21.07 -7.16 0.09
N TRP A 123 21.88 -7.19 1.15
CA TRP A 123 22.34 -8.43 1.77
C TRP A 123 22.18 -8.38 3.29
N HIS A 124 21.47 -9.36 3.84
CA HIS A 124 21.23 -9.47 5.28
C HIS A 124 22.38 -10.21 5.99
N GLY A 125 22.57 -9.95 7.28
CA GLY A 125 23.53 -10.68 8.11
C GLY A 125 24.95 -10.12 8.05
N ASN A 126 25.95 -10.95 7.80
CA ASN A 126 27.35 -10.51 7.82
C ASN A 126 27.75 -9.77 6.54
N LEU A 127 28.69 -8.84 6.67
CA LEU A 127 29.28 -8.15 5.52
C LEU A 127 30.20 -9.10 4.74
N LEU A 128 29.96 -9.23 3.44
CA LEU A 128 30.73 -10.09 2.53
C LEU A 128 31.97 -9.41 1.94
N TYR A 129 32.40 -8.31 2.57
CA TYR A 129 33.58 -7.56 2.22
C TYR A 129 34.31 -7.13 3.49
N ILE A 130 35.63 -6.94 3.42
CA ILE A 130 36.43 -6.42 4.54
C ILE A 130 36.66 -4.92 4.31
N PRO A 131 35.84 -4.02 4.90
CA PRO A 131 36.00 -2.58 4.73
C PRO A 131 37.10 -2.03 5.63
N THR A 132 37.64 -0.88 5.25
CA THR A 132 38.33 0.01 6.20
C THR A 132 37.25 0.75 6.98
N ILE A 133 37.23 0.61 8.30
CA ILE A 133 36.27 1.31 9.17
C ILE A 133 36.98 2.42 9.94
N ASP A 134 36.45 3.62 9.81
CA ASP A 134 36.87 4.84 10.51
C ASP A 134 35.68 5.79 10.73
N HIS A 135 35.93 6.99 11.28
CA HIS A 135 34.89 7.99 11.51
C HIS A 135 34.26 8.51 10.20
N HIS A 136 34.97 8.40 9.06
CA HIS A 136 34.45 8.77 7.75
C HIS A 136 33.51 7.72 7.17
N SER A 137 33.39 6.55 7.80
CA SER A 137 32.45 5.50 7.41
C SER A 137 31.01 5.79 7.89
N ILE A 138 30.84 6.76 8.79
CA ILE A 138 29.56 7.13 9.42
C ILE A 138 28.82 8.16 8.54
N PRO A 139 27.52 7.97 8.26
CA PRO A 139 26.71 8.95 7.53
C PRO A 139 26.79 10.36 8.14
N GLY A 140 27.10 11.36 7.30
CA GLY A 140 27.24 12.76 7.74
C GLY A 140 25.93 13.42 8.17
N SER A 141 24.79 12.84 7.79
CA SER A 141 23.43 13.28 8.13
C SER A 141 23.03 13.01 9.58
N TRP A 142 23.78 12.18 10.31
CA TRP A 142 23.56 11.98 11.75
C TRP A 142 23.75 13.29 12.51
N HIS A 143 22.82 13.61 13.40
CA HIS A 143 22.99 14.73 14.33
C HIS A 143 24.22 14.52 15.25
N LEU A 144 24.84 15.61 15.68
CA LEU A 144 26.18 15.61 16.31
C LEU A 144 26.31 14.62 17.48
N ALA A 145 25.32 14.55 18.38
CA ALA A 145 25.35 13.66 19.53
C ALA A 145 25.34 12.15 19.15
N LYS A 146 24.52 11.75 18.17
CA LYS A 146 24.48 10.36 17.69
C LYS A 146 25.73 10.03 16.90
N ARG A 147 26.23 10.98 16.10
CA ARG A 147 27.51 10.83 15.37
C ARG A 147 28.67 10.57 16.33
N ARG A 148 28.87 11.40 17.36
CA ARG A 148 29.92 11.19 18.38
C ARG A 148 29.79 9.85 19.09
N TYR A 149 28.55 9.45 19.39
CA TYR A 149 28.28 8.13 19.96
C TYR A 149 28.73 7.00 19.01
N LEU A 150 28.43 7.09 17.72
CA LEU A 150 28.86 6.09 16.73
C LEU A 150 30.37 6.12 16.49
N GLU A 151 31.02 7.28 16.45
CA GLU A 151 32.48 7.44 16.38
C GLU A 151 33.15 6.72 17.56
N ARG A 152 32.60 6.90 18.77
CA ARG A 152 33.08 6.17 19.95
C ARG A 152 32.86 4.66 19.84
N CYS A 153 31.75 4.23 19.26
CA CYS A 153 31.53 2.81 18.99
C CYS A 153 32.61 2.30 18.01
N VAL A 154 32.89 3.03 16.93
CA VAL A 154 33.94 2.68 15.96
C VAL A 154 35.30 2.52 16.64
N ASP A 155 35.66 3.44 17.54
CA ASP A 155 36.91 3.33 18.31
C ASP A 155 36.97 2.05 19.17
N LEU A 156 35.83 1.60 19.69
CA LEU A 156 35.75 0.45 20.60
C LEU A 156 35.65 -0.90 19.87
N TYR A 157 34.94 -0.94 18.74
CA TYR A 157 34.52 -2.20 18.11
C TYR A 157 34.93 -2.35 16.65
N GLY A 158 35.33 -1.26 15.97
CA GLY A 158 35.79 -1.26 14.58
C GLY A 158 34.86 -2.04 13.64
N ALA A 159 35.43 -2.99 12.90
CA ALA A 159 34.75 -3.85 11.94
C ALA A 159 33.56 -4.65 12.50
N ALA A 160 33.58 -5.01 13.79
CA ALA A 160 32.52 -5.81 14.40
C ALA A 160 31.16 -5.08 14.41
N LEU A 161 31.14 -3.74 14.41
CA LEU A 161 29.90 -2.96 14.35
C LEU A 161 29.11 -3.18 13.06
N ALA A 162 29.78 -3.50 11.95
CA ALA A 162 29.13 -3.72 10.66
C ALA A 162 28.37 -5.05 10.60
N THR A 163 28.35 -5.79 11.72
CA THR A 163 27.71 -7.10 11.86
C THR A 163 26.56 -7.09 12.87
N ALA A 164 26.07 -5.88 13.23
CA ALA A 164 24.72 -5.73 13.75
C ALA A 164 23.72 -6.32 12.75
N GLY A 165 22.56 -6.76 13.25
CA GLY A 165 21.74 -7.69 12.50
C GLY A 165 20.43 -7.93 13.21
N ASN A 166 19.48 -8.44 12.45
CA ASN A 166 18.05 -8.31 12.71
C ASN A 166 17.62 -8.55 14.15
N HIS A 167 16.70 -7.70 14.61
CA HIS A 167 16.11 -7.77 15.92
C HIS A 167 14.66 -8.24 15.83
N THR A 168 14.29 -9.22 16.64
CA THR A 168 12.88 -9.52 16.92
C THR A 168 12.48 -8.83 18.22
N ASN A 169 11.41 -8.06 18.18
CA ASN A 169 10.83 -7.35 19.32
C ASN A 169 9.57 -8.08 19.81
N LEU A 170 9.50 -8.37 21.10
CA LEU A 170 8.44 -9.17 21.71
C LEU A 170 7.89 -8.51 22.99
N SER A 171 6.58 -8.39 23.09
CA SER A 171 5.89 -7.86 24.26
C SER A 171 4.64 -8.67 24.62
N LEU A 172 4.08 -8.37 25.79
CA LEU A 172 2.83 -8.97 26.29
C LEU A 172 1.68 -7.96 26.17
N PRO A 173 0.42 -8.40 26.02
CA PRO A 173 -0.73 -7.50 26.01
C PRO A 173 -0.74 -6.63 27.26
N GLU A 174 -0.82 -5.31 27.09
CA GLU A 174 -0.87 -4.39 28.22
C GLU A 174 -2.07 -4.67 29.16
N PRO A 175 -3.28 -5.00 28.66
CA PRO A 175 -4.38 -5.42 29.53
C PRO A 175 -4.07 -6.66 30.37
N LEU A 176 -3.24 -7.59 29.89
CA LEU A 176 -2.85 -8.78 30.64
C LEU A 176 -2.00 -8.39 31.87
N LEU A 177 -1.00 -7.54 31.66
CA LEU A 177 -0.12 -7.05 32.72
C LEU A 177 -0.88 -6.18 33.73
N ALA A 178 -1.73 -5.28 33.24
CA ALA A 178 -2.54 -4.41 34.08
C ALA A 178 -3.54 -5.22 34.92
N TRP A 179 -4.20 -6.22 34.32
CA TRP A 179 -5.12 -7.10 35.04
C TRP A 179 -4.40 -7.81 36.19
N ASP A 180 -3.26 -8.45 35.94
CA ASP A 180 -2.52 -9.17 36.97
C ASP A 180 -2.03 -8.26 38.09
N PHE A 181 -1.46 -7.12 37.74
CA PHE A 181 -1.05 -6.12 38.72
C PHE A 181 -2.21 -5.69 39.63
N MET A 182 -3.40 -5.47 39.04
CA MET A 182 -4.62 -5.08 39.77
C MET A 182 -5.22 -6.21 40.64
N HIS A 183 -4.80 -7.46 40.42
CA HIS A 183 -5.24 -8.62 41.22
C HIS A 183 -4.20 -9.12 42.22
N LEU A 184 -3.00 -8.53 42.27
CA LEU A 184 -2.05 -8.75 43.37
C LEU A 184 -2.68 -8.36 44.71
N SER A 185 -2.39 -9.12 45.77
CA SER A 185 -2.77 -8.74 47.13
C SER A 185 -2.10 -7.42 47.54
N SER A 186 -2.65 -6.74 48.55
CA SER A 186 -2.04 -5.49 49.06
C SER A 186 -0.61 -5.70 49.53
N THR A 187 -0.29 -6.87 50.09
CA THR A 187 1.06 -7.25 50.51
C THR A 187 2.00 -7.48 49.33
N GLU A 188 1.53 -8.12 48.25
CA GLU A 188 2.33 -8.37 47.05
C GLU A 188 2.55 -7.10 46.22
N ARG A 189 1.53 -6.23 46.11
CA ARG A 189 1.63 -4.96 45.39
C ARG A 189 2.52 -3.95 46.13
N GLY A 190 2.43 -3.91 47.46
CA GLY A 190 3.18 -2.93 48.28
C GLY A 190 3.00 -1.50 47.78
N ASN A 191 4.12 -0.78 47.63
CA ASN A 191 4.17 0.58 47.05
C ASN A 191 4.56 0.58 45.55
N GLN A 192 4.56 -0.59 44.89
CA GLN A 192 5.01 -0.73 43.51
C GLN A 192 4.01 -0.07 42.53
N HIS A 193 4.50 0.63 41.51
CA HIS A 193 3.68 1.10 40.40
C HIS A 193 3.60 0.07 39.27
N LEU A 194 2.59 0.21 38.39
CA LEU A 194 2.42 -0.68 37.24
C LEU A 194 3.67 -0.71 36.34
N ASP A 195 4.37 0.41 36.18
CA ASP A 195 5.58 0.51 35.36
C ASP A 195 6.77 -0.25 35.97
N ASP A 196 6.89 -0.28 37.30
CA ASP A 196 7.89 -1.10 38.00
C ASP A 196 7.56 -2.59 37.85
N TYR A 197 6.27 -2.95 37.93
CA TYR A 197 5.80 -4.31 37.69
C TYR A 197 6.12 -4.78 36.27
N LYS A 198 5.79 -3.96 35.26
CA LYS A 198 6.14 -4.19 33.85
C LYS A 198 7.65 -4.36 33.68
N SER A 199 8.44 -3.48 34.31
CA SER A 199 9.90 -3.54 34.23
C SER A 199 10.45 -4.83 34.83
N GLN A 200 9.95 -5.25 35.98
CA GLN A 200 10.31 -6.53 36.58
C GLN A 200 9.94 -7.72 35.67
N VAL A 201 8.77 -7.70 35.03
CA VAL A 201 8.35 -8.74 34.08
C VAL A 201 9.31 -8.82 32.89
N TYR A 202 9.63 -7.71 32.23
CA TYR A 202 10.49 -7.72 31.05
C TYR A 202 11.95 -7.98 31.36
N ILE A 203 12.48 -7.55 32.50
CA ILE A 203 13.82 -7.93 32.97
C ILE A 203 13.88 -9.44 33.23
N THR A 204 12.86 -9.97 33.89
CA THR A 204 12.73 -11.40 34.16
C THR A 204 12.63 -12.21 32.86
N ALA A 205 11.82 -11.75 31.90
CA ALA A 205 11.69 -12.38 30.60
C ALA A 205 13.00 -12.32 29.80
N THR A 206 13.73 -11.19 29.85
CA THR A 206 15.06 -11.04 29.22
C THR A 206 16.06 -12.04 29.78
N ARG A 207 16.09 -12.21 31.11
CA ARG A 207 16.90 -13.26 31.76
C ARG A 207 16.55 -14.65 31.24
N LEU A 208 15.27 -15.00 31.20
CA LEU A 208 14.86 -16.34 30.78
C LEU A 208 15.09 -16.58 29.29
N MET A 209 14.83 -15.58 28.45
CA MET A 209 15.15 -15.61 27.02
C MET A 209 16.64 -15.86 26.76
N ARG A 210 17.53 -15.32 27.62
CA ARG A 210 18.97 -15.57 27.53
C ARG A 210 19.32 -17.05 27.61
N ALA A 211 18.59 -17.84 28.41
CA ALA A 211 18.81 -19.29 28.51
C ALA A 211 18.62 -20.00 27.16
N TYR A 212 17.69 -19.52 26.32
CA TYR A 212 17.35 -20.12 25.03
C TYR A 212 18.10 -19.50 23.85
N CYS A 213 18.97 -18.52 24.09
CA CYS A 213 19.62 -17.75 23.03
C CYS A 213 20.46 -18.61 22.07
N ALA A 214 21.17 -19.61 22.59
CA ALA A 214 21.96 -20.52 21.76
C ALA A 214 21.07 -21.31 20.77
N MET A 215 19.86 -21.69 21.18
CA MET A 215 18.88 -22.33 20.31
C MET A 215 18.39 -21.37 19.23
N PHE A 216 18.06 -20.12 19.59
CA PHE A 216 17.65 -19.12 18.60
C PHE A 216 18.74 -18.87 17.55
N ILE A 217 20.01 -18.80 17.96
CA ILE A 217 21.15 -18.70 17.04
C ILE A 217 21.22 -19.91 16.10
N ALA A 218 21.05 -21.12 16.63
CA ALA A 218 21.15 -22.34 15.84
C ALA A 218 19.99 -22.51 14.85
N THR A 219 18.76 -22.17 15.25
CA THR A 219 17.57 -22.29 14.38
C THR A 219 17.50 -21.20 13.33
N SER A 220 18.01 -20.01 13.64
CA SER A 220 18.05 -18.88 12.70
C SER A 220 19.36 -18.79 11.90
N ALA A 221 20.29 -19.74 11.98
CA ALA A 221 21.57 -19.59 11.30
C ALA A 221 21.40 -19.59 9.76
N SER A 222 21.92 -18.58 9.08
CA SER A 222 21.90 -18.41 7.62
C SER A 222 23.17 -17.78 7.00
N THR A 223 24.23 -17.53 7.77
CA THR A 223 25.46 -16.88 7.30
C THR A 223 26.70 -17.81 7.26
N PRO A 224 26.73 -18.86 6.40
CA PRO A 224 27.89 -19.76 6.32
C PRO A 224 29.05 -19.23 5.45
N ILE A 225 28.89 -18.07 4.81
CA ILE A 225 29.88 -17.47 3.91
C ILE A 225 30.53 -16.27 4.63
N LYS A 226 31.85 -16.13 4.57
CA LYS A 226 32.57 -14.97 5.10
C LYS A 226 33.39 -14.27 4.02
N ALA A 227 33.73 -13.01 4.27
CA ALA A 227 34.78 -12.32 3.53
C ALA A 227 36.16 -12.78 3.99
N ASP A 228 37.10 -12.96 3.06
CA ASP A 228 38.50 -13.28 3.35
C ASP A 228 39.45 -12.65 2.30
N LEU A 229 40.76 -12.68 2.57
CA LEU A 229 41.82 -12.29 1.63
C LEU A 229 42.58 -13.53 1.16
N ARG A 230 42.39 -13.95 -0.09
CA ARG A 230 43.14 -15.06 -0.70
C ARG A 230 44.18 -14.48 -1.64
N ASN A 231 45.47 -14.74 -1.41
CA ASN A 231 46.58 -14.22 -2.24
C ASN A 231 46.52 -12.69 -2.46
N GLY A 232 46.08 -11.94 -1.44
CA GLY A 232 45.98 -10.47 -1.52
C GLY A 232 44.76 -9.92 -2.26
N ARG A 233 43.82 -10.77 -2.73
CA ARG A 233 42.54 -10.34 -3.30
C ARG A 233 41.35 -10.68 -2.38
N PRO A 234 40.29 -9.84 -2.35
CA PRO A 234 39.04 -10.19 -1.69
C PRO A 234 38.45 -11.48 -2.28
N ALA A 235 37.95 -12.35 -1.41
CA ALA A 235 37.32 -13.61 -1.76
C ALA A 235 36.16 -13.92 -0.81
N PHE A 236 35.11 -14.56 -1.34
CA PHE A 236 34.03 -15.14 -0.53
C PHE A 236 34.44 -16.57 -0.18
N VAL A 237 34.44 -16.91 1.12
CA VAL A 237 34.86 -18.22 1.59
C VAL A 237 33.70 -18.90 2.28
N LEU A 238 33.31 -20.06 1.77
CA LEU A 238 32.39 -20.97 2.42
C LEU A 238 33.05 -21.56 3.66
N THR A 239 32.34 -21.54 4.78
CA THR A 239 32.85 -22.00 6.07
C THR A 239 32.04 -23.17 6.62
N ASP A 240 32.65 -23.89 7.56
CA ASP A 240 31.94 -24.87 8.39
C ASP A 240 31.15 -24.21 9.52
N ILE A 241 31.20 -22.89 9.65
CA ILE A 241 30.47 -22.08 10.63
C ILE A 241 29.04 -21.87 10.12
N ASP A 242 28.04 -22.09 10.97
CA ASP A 242 26.61 -21.91 10.63
C ASP A 242 26.21 -20.42 10.67
N SER A 243 26.70 -19.67 11.66
CA SER A 243 26.38 -18.26 11.87
C SER A 243 27.65 -17.43 12.05
N VAL A 244 28.22 -16.98 10.93
CA VAL A 244 29.38 -16.07 10.96
C VAL A 244 29.01 -14.75 11.62
N ARG A 245 27.79 -14.23 11.38
CA ARG A 245 27.35 -12.95 11.94
C ARG A 245 27.35 -12.98 13.47
N ASN A 246 26.81 -14.01 14.12
CA ASN A 246 26.79 -14.06 15.58
C ASN A 246 28.19 -14.25 16.19
N LEU A 247 29.14 -14.86 15.48
CA LEU A 247 30.54 -14.92 15.93
C LEU A 247 31.25 -13.57 15.84
N THR A 248 30.90 -12.73 14.87
CA THR A 248 31.49 -11.40 14.69
C THR A 248 30.73 -10.31 15.44
N PHE A 249 29.53 -10.61 15.93
CA PHE A 249 28.69 -9.69 16.70
C PHE A 249 29.43 -9.22 17.96
N PRO A 250 29.51 -7.90 18.21
CA PRO A 250 30.30 -7.37 19.32
C PRO A 250 29.59 -7.64 20.65
N ASN A 251 29.91 -8.72 21.36
CA ASN A 251 29.37 -9.01 22.70
C ASN A 251 30.48 -8.96 23.79
N PRO A 252 30.97 -7.76 24.14
CA PRO A 252 32.11 -7.64 25.05
C PRO A 252 31.73 -8.09 26.48
N PRO A 253 32.55 -8.92 27.16
CA PRO A 253 32.25 -9.38 28.51
C PRO A 253 32.08 -8.28 29.56
N THR A 254 32.55 -7.07 29.26
CA THR A 254 32.48 -5.89 30.14
C THR A 254 31.10 -5.24 30.20
N ILE A 255 30.21 -5.50 29.23
CA ILE A 255 28.81 -5.01 29.25
C ILE A 255 27.80 -6.11 29.57
N ASP A 256 28.13 -7.37 29.25
CA ASP A 256 27.32 -8.56 29.52
C ASP A 256 27.66 -9.11 30.92
N LEU A 257 27.43 -8.33 31.96
CA LEU A 257 27.85 -8.70 33.31
C LEU A 257 26.90 -9.74 33.94
N PRO A 258 27.42 -10.64 34.80
CA PRO A 258 26.59 -11.44 35.71
C PRO A 258 25.64 -10.56 36.52
N ASP A 259 24.50 -11.13 36.91
CA ASP A 259 23.43 -10.50 37.68
C ASP A 259 22.69 -9.35 36.98
N LEU A 260 23.12 -8.87 35.80
CA LEU A 260 22.53 -7.71 35.10
C LEU A 260 21.01 -7.82 34.91
N TYR A 261 20.48 -9.00 34.56
CA TYR A 261 19.04 -9.22 34.41
C TYR A 261 18.45 -10.12 35.51
N ARG A 262 19.16 -10.30 36.64
CA ARG A 262 18.68 -11.12 37.76
C ARG A 262 17.43 -10.53 38.41
N SER A 263 17.36 -9.21 38.55
CA SER A 263 16.20 -8.45 39.02
C SER A 263 16.20 -7.03 38.42
N TYR A 264 15.08 -6.30 38.52
CA TYR A 264 15.05 -4.91 38.05
C TYR A 264 16.00 -4.00 38.83
N ASP A 265 16.14 -4.22 40.14
CA ASP A 265 17.10 -3.47 40.97
C ASP A 265 18.55 -3.72 40.55
N ASP A 266 18.92 -4.97 40.28
CA ASP A 266 20.26 -5.30 39.78
C ASP A 266 20.52 -4.64 38.43
N TYR A 267 19.53 -4.66 37.54
CA TYR A 267 19.61 -3.98 36.26
C TYR A 267 19.90 -2.49 36.42
N LEU A 268 19.17 -1.79 37.29
CA LEU A 268 19.38 -0.37 37.55
C LEU A 268 20.78 -0.11 38.11
N GLN A 269 21.18 -0.82 39.17
CA GLN A 269 22.46 -0.62 39.84
C GLN A 269 23.65 -0.90 38.92
N ILE A 270 23.64 -2.03 38.21
CA ILE A 270 24.72 -2.42 37.30
C ILE A 270 24.76 -1.48 36.09
N SER A 271 23.60 -1.12 35.53
CA SER A 271 23.54 -0.17 34.41
C SER A 271 24.09 1.21 34.80
N TYR A 272 23.80 1.69 36.02
CA TYR A 272 24.37 2.93 36.55
C TYR A 272 25.88 2.86 36.74
N ASP A 273 26.41 1.76 37.29
CA ASP A 273 27.85 1.55 37.40
C ASP A 273 28.53 1.59 36.02
N LEU A 274 27.98 0.87 35.05
CA LEU A 274 28.50 0.82 33.67
C LEU A 274 28.53 2.20 32.99
N VAL A 275 27.49 3.02 33.18
CA VAL A 275 27.44 4.40 32.66
C VAL A 275 28.48 5.28 33.38
N ARG A 276 28.57 5.23 34.71
CA ARG A 276 29.54 6.03 35.49
C ARG A 276 30.99 5.69 35.14
N ARG A 277 31.28 4.43 34.83
CA ARG A 277 32.60 3.95 34.41
C ARG A 277 32.92 4.22 32.94
N GLY A 278 31.98 4.77 32.18
CA GLY A 278 32.14 5.01 30.74
C GLY A 278 32.34 3.72 29.94
N ILE A 279 31.70 2.62 30.37
CA ILE A 279 31.72 1.33 29.66
C ILE A 279 30.47 1.21 28.78
N ARG A 280 29.33 1.68 29.27
CA ARG A 280 28.06 1.72 28.53
C ARG A 280 27.73 3.15 28.13
N PHE A 281 27.52 3.35 26.83
CA PHE A 281 27.04 4.61 26.27
C PHE A 281 25.71 4.31 25.56
N GLY A 282 24.68 5.11 25.81
CA GLY A 282 23.38 4.97 25.17
C GLY A 282 22.55 3.74 25.59
N ASN A 283 21.51 3.45 24.79
CA ASN A 283 20.58 2.35 25.02
C ASN A 283 21.04 1.00 24.42
N ASN A 284 22.15 0.99 23.67
CA ASN A 284 22.63 -0.24 23.05
C ASN A 284 23.52 -1.01 24.01
N ASN A 285 22.91 -2.01 24.67
CA ASN A 285 23.67 -3.15 25.15
C ASN A 285 23.85 -4.09 23.96
N TRP A 286 25.08 -4.41 23.58
CA TRP A 286 25.38 -5.35 22.50
C TRP A 286 25.35 -6.79 23.04
N THR A 287 24.23 -7.17 23.63
CA THR A 287 23.95 -8.54 24.05
C THR A 287 22.95 -9.16 23.08
N PRO A 288 23.03 -10.48 22.82
CA PRO A 288 22.06 -11.17 21.97
C PRO A 288 20.59 -11.09 22.45
N VAL A 289 20.35 -10.83 23.73
CA VAL A 289 19.01 -10.60 24.31
C VAL A 289 19.06 -9.39 25.24
N ARG A 290 18.06 -8.51 25.19
CA ARG A 290 17.97 -7.33 26.07
C ARG A 290 16.55 -6.84 26.32
N ALA A 291 16.33 -6.19 27.47
CA ALA A 291 15.11 -5.45 27.76
C ALA A 291 15.15 -4.05 27.12
N ARG A 292 14.02 -3.56 26.59
CA ARG A 292 13.91 -2.26 25.92
C ARG A 292 12.68 -1.47 26.38
N SER A 293 12.84 -0.16 26.51
CA SER A 293 11.76 0.82 26.75
C SER A 293 11.16 1.35 25.43
N PHE A 294 10.04 2.08 25.48
CA PHE A 294 9.41 2.68 24.30
C PHE A 294 10.32 3.73 23.61
N ALA A 295 10.19 3.85 22.28
CA ALA A 295 11.08 4.65 21.43
C ALA A 295 10.84 6.18 21.49
N GLU A 296 9.59 6.65 21.53
CA GLU A 296 9.27 8.10 21.45
C GLU A 296 9.87 8.99 22.56
N PRO A 297 9.94 8.57 23.85
CA PRO A 297 10.57 9.38 24.89
C PRO A 297 12.07 9.55 24.66
N VAL A 298 12.73 8.59 24.01
CA VAL A 298 14.18 8.55 23.86
C VAL A 298 14.67 9.58 22.82
N GLU A 299 13.97 9.72 21.70
CA GLU A 299 14.35 10.66 20.63
C GLU A 299 14.16 12.13 21.03
N ARG A 300 13.05 12.47 21.71
CA ARG A 300 12.84 13.84 22.23
C ARG A 300 13.92 14.23 23.23
N ILE A 301 14.35 13.31 24.09
CA ILE A 301 15.43 13.55 25.06
C ILE A 301 16.79 13.70 24.37
N ILE A 302 17.03 12.97 23.26
CA ILE A 302 18.23 13.14 22.42
C ILE A 302 18.29 14.54 21.80
N ALA A 303 17.17 15.04 21.26
CA ALA A 303 17.10 16.39 20.71
C ALA A 303 17.42 17.46 21.79
N VAL A 304 16.80 17.35 22.97
CA VAL A 304 17.07 18.25 24.11
C VAL A 304 18.54 18.22 24.56
N THR A 305 19.17 17.04 24.56
CA THR A 305 20.61 16.91 24.90
C THR A 305 21.48 17.65 23.88
N SER A 306 21.13 17.56 22.60
CA SER A 306 21.86 18.23 21.52
C SER A 306 21.77 19.75 21.63
N ASP A 307 20.60 20.28 21.93
CA ASP A 307 20.40 21.71 22.14
C ASP A 307 21.18 22.22 23.34
N GLN A 308 21.13 21.51 24.47
CA GLN A 308 21.87 21.86 25.69
C GLN A 308 23.40 21.87 25.48
N LEU A 309 23.93 20.87 24.77
CA LEU A 309 25.35 20.82 24.43
C LEU A 309 25.73 21.96 23.48
N MET A 310 24.90 22.23 22.46
CA MET A 310 25.16 23.30 21.51
C MET A 310 25.13 24.69 22.17
N ASP A 311 24.22 24.91 23.12
CA ASP A 311 24.13 26.15 23.91
C ASP A 311 25.38 26.37 24.78
N LEU A 312 25.92 25.30 25.39
CA LEU A 312 27.16 25.33 26.18
C LEU A 312 28.37 25.74 25.32
N TYR A 313 28.49 25.18 24.11
CA TYR A 313 29.58 25.52 23.19
C TYR A 313 29.44 26.93 22.59
N THR A 314 28.20 27.40 22.37
CA THR A 314 27.93 28.73 21.79
C THR A 314 28.21 29.87 22.79
N ARG A 315 28.11 29.62 24.10
CA ARG A 315 28.24 30.66 25.15
C ARG A 315 29.67 31.15 25.42
N GLY A 316 30.72 30.48 24.93
CA GLY A 316 32.06 31.01 24.61
C GLY A 316 32.81 32.02 25.52
N LEU A 317 32.41 32.28 26.77
CA LEU A 317 33.04 33.27 27.66
C LEU A 317 33.79 32.58 28.82
N TYR A 318 35.11 32.73 28.85
CA TYR A 318 36.00 32.11 29.83
C TYR A 318 36.42 33.09 30.93
N ALA A 319 36.11 32.76 32.18
CA ALA A 319 36.65 33.44 33.37
C ALA A 319 37.66 32.53 34.08
N MET A 320 38.79 33.10 34.52
CA MET A 320 39.99 32.37 34.95
C MET A 320 39.86 31.51 36.23
N ASP A 321 38.71 31.50 36.92
CA ASP A 321 38.58 30.85 38.24
C ASP A 321 37.35 29.92 38.41
N GLN A 322 36.69 29.49 37.32
CA GLN A 322 35.67 28.42 37.40
C GLN A 322 36.24 27.08 36.90
N ALA A 323 36.82 26.32 37.84
CA ALA A 323 37.56 25.07 37.59
C ALA A 323 36.66 23.84 37.32
N VAL A 324 35.67 23.96 36.43
CA VAL A 324 35.09 22.80 35.73
C VAL A 324 35.22 23.09 34.25
N SER A 325 36.06 22.36 33.54
CA SER A 325 36.20 22.53 32.08
C SER A 325 34.84 22.26 31.42
N VAL A 326 34.53 22.99 30.35
CA VAL A 326 33.30 22.79 29.54
C VAL A 326 33.14 21.33 29.13
N GLU A 327 34.26 20.64 28.89
CA GLU A 327 34.31 19.20 28.60
C GLU A 327 33.82 18.33 29.77
N GLU A 328 34.21 18.63 31.01
CA GLU A 328 33.71 17.88 32.17
C GLU A 328 32.23 18.18 32.43
N MET A 329 31.77 19.41 32.21
CA MET A 329 30.34 19.75 32.33
C MET A 329 29.48 19.04 31.27
N ALA A 330 29.96 18.99 30.02
CA ALA A 330 29.33 18.23 28.95
C ALA A 330 29.28 16.73 29.29
N ARG A 331 30.37 16.17 29.82
CA ARG A 331 30.44 14.77 30.26
C ARG A 331 29.44 14.45 31.38
N GLN A 332 29.27 15.36 32.34
CA GLN A 332 28.29 15.19 33.42
C GLN A 332 26.84 15.22 32.90
N ILE A 333 26.52 16.11 31.96
CA ILE A 333 25.20 16.17 31.31
C ILE A 333 24.92 14.88 30.51
N GLU A 334 25.91 14.38 29.76
CA GLU A 334 25.79 13.10 29.06
C GLU A 334 25.52 11.94 30.03
N ILE A 335 26.27 11.84 31.13
CA ILE A 335 26.05 10.81 32.16
C ILE A 335 24.63 10.92 32.74
N GLN A 336 24.19 12.11 33.13
CA GLN A 336 22.85 12.31 33.68
C GLN A 336 21.75 11.91 32.70
N ASN A 337 21.89 12.26 31.42
CA ASN A 337 20.94 11.89 30.38
C ASN A 337 20.92 10.38 30.12
N LEU A 338 22.09 9.71 30.16
CA LEU A 338 22.16 8.26 30.06
C LEU A 338 21.52 7.55 31.26
N MET A 339 21.70 8.09 32.46
CA MET A 339 21.04 7.58 33.67
C MET A 339 19.52 7.76 33.62
N ALA A 340 19.04 8.90 33.10
CA ALA A 340 17.60 9.12 32.90
C ALA A 340 16.97 8.07 31.97
N ARG A 341 17.69 7.62 30.94
CA ARG A 341 17.23 6.56 30.02
C ARG A 341 17.09 5.19 30.69
N ILE A 342 17.98 4.87 31.63
CA ILE A 342 17.94 3.60 32.37
C ILE A 342 16.65 3.47 33.19
N ASN A 343 16.08 4.60 33.64
CA ASN A 343 14.84 4.66 34.42
C ASN A 343 13.55 4.57 33.59
N LEU A 344 13.64 4.58 32.26
CA LEU A 344 12.43 4.46 31.44
C LEU A 344 11.82 3.05 31.61
N PRO A 345 10.49 2.94 31.80
CA PRO A 345 9.84 1.65 31.96
C PRO A 345 10.12 0.71 30.79
N MET A 346 10.43 -0.55 31.10
CA MET A 346 10.64 -1.56 30.06
C MET A 346 9.29 -1.97 29.46
N ALA A 347 9.30 -2.20 28.16
CA ALA A 347 8.11 -2.46 27.36
C ALA A 347 8.19 -3.73 26.51
N ARG A 348 9.40 -4.23 26.24
CA ARG A 348 9.62 -5.39 25.38
C ARG A 348 10.94 -6.08 25.66
N VAL A 349 11.06 -7.32 25.19
CA VAL A 349 12.32 -8.04 25.02
C VAL A 349 12.72 -7.99 23.56
N GLU A 350 13.99 -7.68 23.32
CA GLU A 350 14.61 -7.73 22.01
C GLU A 350 15.57 -8.91 21.95
N VAL A 351 15.50 -9.70 20.87
CA VAL A 351 16.39 -10.84 20.59
C VAL A 351 17.07 -10.57 19.26
N ARG A 352 18.40 -10.72 19.22
CA ARG A 352 19.25 -10.40 18.07
C ARG A 352 19.81 -11.67 17.47
N THR A 353 19.32 -12.02 16.30
CA THR A 353 19.62 -13.27 15.61
C THR A 353 19.66 -13.02 14.10
N GLU A 354 19.65 -14.08 13.30
CA GLU A 354 19.70 -13.99 11.84
C GLU A 354 18.32 -14.10 11.17
N ASP A 355 17.24 -13.94 11.95
CA ASP A 355 15.87 -13.98 11.44
C ASP A 355 15.60 -12.93 10.37
N GLY A 356 14.64 -13.18 9.49
CA GLY A 356 14.26 -12.28 8.40
C GLY A 356 14.96 -12.63 7.08
N GLY A 357 15.99 -13.47 7.10
CA GLY A 357 16.71 -13.95 5.92
C GLY A 357 16.35 -15.37 5.47
N HIS A 358 15.32 -16.00 6.04
CA HIS A 358 14.99 -17.40 5.78
C HIS A 358 13.84 -17.57 4.78
N SER A 359 13.38 -18.80 4.53
CA SER A 359 12.03 -18.98 3.96
C SER A 359 11.00 -18.38 4.91
N MET A 360 9.92 -17.79 4.39
CA MET A 360 8.87 -17.17 5.21
C MET A 360 8.34 -18.09 6.32
N ALA A 361 8.18 -19.39 6.06
CA ALA A 361 7.73 -20.37 7.05
C ALA A 361 8.69 -20.51 8.25
N ILE A 362 10.01 -20.50 8.01
CA ILE A 362 11.02 -20.58 9.07
C ILE A 362 11.05 -19.29 9.91
N ASP A 363 10.87 -18.12 9.28
CA ASP A 363 10.80 -16.85 10.01
C ASP A 363 9.55 -16.77 10.89
N ILE A 364 8.39 -17.24 10.38
CA ILE A 364 7.17 -17.39 11.19
C ILE A 364 7.43 -18.33 12.38
N ALA A 365 7.99 -19.51 12.14
CA ALA A 365 8.21 -20.50 13.18
C ALA A 365 9.16 -19.99 14.28
N ASN A 366 10.26 -19.33 13.90
CA ASN A 366 11.20 -18.75 14.88
C ASN A 366 10.54 -17.63 15.72
N LEU A 367 9.78 -16.72 15.09
CA LEU A 367 9.10 -15.65 15.83
C LEU A 367 7.99 -16.19 16.73
N VAL A 368 7.22 -17.17 16.26
CA VAL A 368 6.19 -17.86 17.05
C VAL A 368 6.80 -18.58 18.25
N LEU A 369 7.91 -19.29 18.08
CA LEU A 369 8.59 -19.95 19.20
C LEU A 369 8.99 -18.95 20.29
N LYS A 370 9.60 -17.83 19.90
CA LYS A 370 10.00 -16.78 20.85
C LYS A 370 8.78 -16.15 21.54
N HIS A 371 7.72 -15.88 20.79
CA HIS A 371 6.46 -15.35 21.35
C HIS A 371 5.84 -16.31 22.38
N LEU A 372 5.77 -17.61 22.05
CA LEU A 372 5.25 -18.64 22.95
C LEU A 372 6.11 -18.82 24.19
N LEU A 373 7.45 -18.75 24.06
CA LEU A 373 8.35 -18.76 25.22
C LEU A 373 8.12 -17.56 26.13
N LEU A 374 7.94 -16.35 25.58
CA LEU A 374 7.63 -15.16 26.37
C LEU A 374 6.33 -15.34 27.17
N LEU A 375 5.29 -15.87 26.51
CA LEU A 375 4.02 -16.19 27.17
C LEU A 375 4.19 -17.27 28.23
N ARG A 376 4.95 -18.33 27.96
CA ARG A 376 5.23 -19.41 28.91
C ARG A 376 5.97 -18.92 30.14
N PHE A 377 6.96 -18.04 29.98
CA PHE A 377 7.69 -17.40 31.09
C PHE A 377 6.80 -16.56 31.99
N TYR A 378 5.77 -15.95 31.42
CA TYR A 378 4.80 -15.14 32.15
C TYR A 378 3.74 -16.01 32.84
N ALA A 379 3.26 -17.03 32.13
CA ALA A 379 2.19 -17.90 32.60
C ALA A 379 2.62 -18.83 33.74
N ASP A 380 3.87 -19.29 33.72
CA ASP A 380 4.43 -20.21 34.71
C ASP A 380 5.63 -19.60 35.41
N VAL A 381 5.41 -19.16 36.64
CA VAL A 381 6.44 -18.51 37.46
C VAL A 381 7.59 -19.46 37.84
N GLN A 382 7.47 -20.78 37.66
CA GLN A 382 8.54 -21.74 37.93
C GLN A 382 9.32 -22.14 36.66
N PHE A 383 8.74 -21.96 35.48
CA PHE A 383 9.34 -22.38 34.23
C PHE A 383 10.67 -21.66 33.95
N ALA A 384 11.70 -22.42 33.59
CA ALA A 384 13.07 -21.97 33.32
C ALA A 384 13.78 -21.19 34.46
N ARG A 385 13.22 -21.14 35.67
CA ARG A 385 13.79 -20.37 36.81
C ARG A 385 15.14 -20.85 37.31
N ALA A 386 15.56 -22.05 36.94
CA ALA A 386 16.89 -22.55 37.22
C ALA A 386 18.00 -21.67 36.60
N PHE A 387 17.69 -20.92 35.54
CA PHE A 387 18.61 -19.93 34.97
C PHE A 387 18.57 -18.62 35.79
N ARG A 388 19.58 -18.40 36.62
CA ARG A 388 19.67 -17.32 37.62
C ARG A 388 20.28 -16.03 37.06
N TYR A 389 20.95 -16.10 35.90
CA TYR A 389 21.77 -15.02 35.33
C TYR A 389 23.05 -14.74 36.13
N ASP A 390 23.51 -15.69 36.95
CA ASP A 390 24.75 -15.51 37.70
C ASP A 390 25.99 -15.76 36.83
N ARG A 391 27.17 -15.71 37.44
CA ARG A 391 28.44 -15.90 36.73
C ARG A 391 28.57 -17.26 36.06
N GLU A 392 28.03 -18.32 36.64
CA GLU A 392 28.08 -19.66 36.06
C GLU A 392 27.19 -19.74 34.82
N ASP A 393 25.95 -19.28 34.94
CA ASP A 393 24.96 -19.29 33.87
C ASP A 393 25.40 -18.44 32.68
N ILE A 394 25.95 -17.25 32.92
CA ILE A 394 26.42 -16.37 31.83
C ILE A 394 27.65 -16.95 31.13
N ASN A 395 28.57 -17.57 31.86
CA ASN A 395 29.69 -18.27 31.24
C ASN A 395 29.21 -19.48 30.42
N ARG A 396 28.19 -20.20 30.89
CA ARG A 396 27.57 -21.31 30.14
C ARG A 396 26.86 -20.81 28.88
N ALA A 397 26.03 -19.77 29.00
CA ALA A 397 25.31 -19.16 27.89
C ALA A 397 26.26 -18.73 26.77
N ARG A 398 27.36 -18.04 27.10
CA ARG A 398 28.39 -17.64 26.12
C ARG A 398 29.03 -18.82 25.40
N ARG A 399 29.40 -19.88 26.13
CA ARG A 399 29.95 -21.10 25.52
C ARG A 399 28.93 -21.73 24.57
N ASN A 400 27.67 -21.83 24.99
CA ASN A 400 26.60 -22.38 24.18
C ASN A 400 26.33 -21.53 22.93
N GLU A 401 26.32 -20.21 23.06
CA GLU A 401 26.15 -19.26 21.94
C GLU A 401 27.29 -19.38 20.93
N GLU A 402 28.54 -19.48 21.40
CA GLU A 402 29.68 -19.69 20.50
C GLU A 402 29.59 -21.05 19.79
N ARG A 403 29.27 -22.12 20.53
CA ARG A 403 29.08 -23.46 19.95
C ARG A 403 27.93 -23.49 18.94
N ALA A 404 26.80 -22.87 19.26
CA ALA A 404 25.66 -22.73 18.36
C ALA A 404 26.01 -21.92 17.12
N SER A 405 26.77 -20.84 17.26
CA SER A 405 27.18 -20.05 16.10
C SER A 405 28.12 -20.83 15.17
N ARG A 406 29.03 -21.63 15.74
CA ARG A 406 29.96 -22.49 14.97
C ARG A 406 29.29 -23.70 14.35
N GLN A 407 28.52 -24.45 15.13
CA GLN A 407 28.06 -25.80 14.76
C GLN A 407 26.56 -25.87 14.49
N GLY A 408 25.82 -24.80 14.76
CA GLY A 408 24.36 -24.73 14.62
C GLY A 408 23.66 -25.83 15.38
N LEU A 409 22.80 -26.56 14.67
CA LEU A 409 22.01 -27.66 15.22
C LEU A 409 22.84 -28.91 15.57
N ARG A 410 24.09 -28.98 15.11
CA ARG A 410 25.03 -30.07 15.45
C ARG A 410 25.78 -29.81 16.76
N ALA A 411 25.54 -28.66 17.41
CA ALA A 411 26.24 -28.29 18.63
C ALA A 411 25.87 -29.20 19.80
N GLU A 412 26.88 -29.66 20.54
CA GLU A 412 26.71 -30.19 21.89
C GLU A 412 26.85 -29.03 22.89
N ILE A 413 25.75 -28.69 23.56
CA ILE A 413 25.68 -27.59 24.52
C ILE A 413 25.60 -28.12 25.95
N GLU A 414 25.77 -27.24 26.92
CA GLU A 414 25.40 -27.52 28.31
C GLU A 414 23.97 -27.00 28.53
N ASP A 415 23.02 -27.88 28.84
CA ASP A 415 21.62 -27.53 29.09
C ASP A 415 21.54 -26.31 30.03
N PRO A 416 20.92 -25.19 29.60
CA PRO A 416 20.90 -23.95 30.36
C PRO A 416 20.28 -24.09 31.75
N LEU A 417 19.37 -25.04 31.95
CA LEU A 417 18.57 -25.21 33.17
C LEU A 417 19.18 -26.24 34.12
N SER A 418 19.81 -27.29 33.59
CA SER A 418 20.38 -28.39 34.40
C SER A 418 21.91 -28.43 34.44
N GLY A 419 22.59 -27.75 33.50
CA GLY A 419 24.04 -27.77 33.34
C GLY A 419 24.60 -29.08 32.76
N LYS A 420 23.74 -30.04 32.39
CA LYS A 420 24.17 -31.32 31.79
C LYS A 420 24.43 -31.17 30.29
N PRO A 421 25.39 -31.90 29.70
CA PRO A 421 25.56 -31.92 28.25
C PRO A 421 24.27 -32.39 27.54
N CYS A 422 23.87 -31.71 26.46
CA CYS A 422 22.78 -32.12 25.59
C CYS A 422 23.02 -31.69 24.14
N GLN A 423 22.36 -32.36 23.19
CA GLN A 423 22.42 -31.98 21.78
C GLN A 423 21.46 -30.83 21.49
N MET A 424 21.86 -29.87 20.65
CA MET A 424 21.02 -28.71 20.31
C MET A 424 19.64 -29.11 19.76
N ARG A 425 19.57 -30.15 18.91
CA ARG A 425 18.30 -30.68 18.39
C ARG A 425 17.42 -31.30 19.48
N GLU A 426 18.02 -31.93 20.48
CA GLU A 426 17.29 -32.48 21.63
C GLU A 426 16.74 -31.35 22.50
N PHE A 427 17.54 -30.31 22.74
CA PHE A 427 17.11 -29.12 23.46
C PHE A 427 15.97 -28.38 22.74
N LEU A 428 16.04 -28.25 21.41
CA LEU A 428 14.95 -27.70 20.60
C LEU A 428 13.68 -28.57 20.70
N ARG A 429 13.80 -29.90 20.58
CA ARG A 429 12.66 -30.82 20.71
C ARG A 429 11.98 -30.68 22.06
N HIS A 430 12.76 -30.70 23.14
CA HIS A 430 12.24 -30.51 24.49
C HIS A 430 11.56 -29.15 24.66
N THR A 431 12.13 -28.09 24.08
CA THR A 431 11.53 -26.75 24.10
C THR A 431 10.18 -26.73 23.36
N LEU A 432 10.09 -27.38 22.19
CA LEU A 432 8.84 -27.51 21.43
C LEU A 432 7.77 -28.29 22.23
N ASP A 433 8.17 -29.35 22.93
CA ASP A 433 7.27 -30.13 23.79
C ASP A 433 6.74 -29.27 24.98
N GLU A 434 7.59 -28.43 25.57
CA GLU A 434 7.22 -27.55 26.69
C GLU A 434 6.29 -26.40 26.30
N VAL A 435 6.36 -25.91 25.06
CA VAL A 435 5.45 -24.86 24.55
C VAL A 435 4.24 -25.42 23.81
N GLY A 436 4.27 -26.70 23.41
CA GLY A 436 3.26 -27.34 22.57
C GLY A 436 1.83 -27.20 23.08
N PRO A 437 1.53 -27.52 24.35
CA PRO A 437 0.18 -27.36 24.88
C PRO A 437 -0.33 -25.90 24.85
N LEU A 438 0.57 -24.92 25.03
CA LEU A 438 0.21 -23.50 24.91
C LEU A 438 0.01 -23.11 23.44
N ALA A 439 0.84 -23.62 22.53
CA ALA A 439 0.72 -23.38 21.10
C ALA A 439 -0.59 -23.94 20.54
N GLU A 440 -1.00 -25.14 20.95
CA GLU A 440 -2.28 -25.75 20.58
C GLU A 440 -3.46 -24.91 21.09
N ALA A 441 -3.41 -24.50 22.36
CA ALA A 441 -4.46 -23.67 22.97
C ALA A 441 -4.62 -22.29 22.29
N LEU A 442 -3.53 -21.77 21.70
CA LEU A 442 -3.51 -20.48 21.00
C LEU A 442 -3.66 -20.61 19.46
N GLY A 443 -3.81 -21.83 18.92
CA GLY A 443 -3.92 -22.06 17.47
C GLY A 443 -2.62 -21.81 16.69
N MET A 444 -1.46 -21.83 17.35
CA MET A 444 -0.14 -21.54 16.76
C MET A 444 0.73 -22.79 16.54
N TRP A 445 0.21 -24.00 16.79
CA TRP A 445 1.00 -25.24 16.70
C TRP A 445 1.47 -25.54 15.27
N GLU A 446 0.62 -25.30 14.27
CA GLU A 446 0.97 -25.53 12.86
C GLU A 446 2.09 -24.60 12.38
N ASP A 447 2.18 -23.38 12.94
CA ASP A 447 3.25 -22.43 12.62
C ASP A 447 4.64 -22.93 13.07
N LEU A 448 4.71 -23.89 14.00
CA LEU A 448 5.97 -24.48 14.48
C LEU A 448 6.46 -25.67 13.64
N GLU A 449 5.73 -26.10 12.62
CA GLU A 449 6.08 -27.27 11.80
C GLU A 449 7.51 -27.22 11.22
N PRO A 450 8.00 -26.08 10.68
CA PRO A 450 9.38 -25.99 10.21
C PRO A 450 10.43 -26.28 11.30
N LEU A 451 10.17 -25.84 12.54
CA LEU A 451 11.08 -26.09 13.66
C LEU A 451 10.97 -27.53 14.19
N LYS A 452 9.79 -28.16 14.09
CA LYS A 452 9.61 -29.58 14.37
C LYS A 452 10.39 -30.45 13.39
N ALA A 453 10.33 -30.12 12.10
CA ALA A 453 11.10 -30.79 11.06
C ALA A 453 12.62 -30.64 11.31
N ILE A 454 13.06 -29.43 11.67
CA ILE A 454 14.45 -29.17 12.10
C ILE A 454 14.79 -29.99 13.36
N ALA A 455 13.95 -30.05 14.38
CA ALA A 455 14.19 -30.91 15.54
C ALA A 455 14.24 -32.41 15.15
N GLY A 456 13.53 -32.80 14.10
CA GLY A 456 13.50 -34.14 13.51
C GLY A 456 14.71 -34.51 12.66
N GLY A 457 15.57 -33.55 12.30
CA GLY A 457 16.80 -33.80 11.54
C GLY A 457 16.93 -32.99 10.26
N GLU A 458 15.93 -32.18 9.87
CA GLU A 458 16.08 -31.32 8.71
C GLU A 458 17.16 -30.25 8.90
N PRO A 459 17.84 -29.82 7.82
CA PRO A 459 18.85 -28.78 7.89
C PRO A 459 18.23 -27.38 8.10
N ASN A 460 18.90 -26.53 8.88
CA ASN A 460 18.60 -25.09 8.94
C ASN A 460 19.04 -24.37 7.63
N THR A 461 18.79 -23.06 7.55
CA THR A 461 19.11 -22.25 6.35
C THR A 461 20.60 -22.30 6.00
N ALA A 462 21.50 -22.17 6.98
CA ALA A 462 22.94 -22.24 6.77
C ALA A 462 23.42 -23.62 6.28
N GLU A 463 22.88 -24.69 6.84
CA GLU A 463 23.15 -26.07 6.41
C GLU A 463 22.69 -26.29 4.96
N ARG A 464 21.47 -25.89 4.61
CA ARG A 464 20.94 -25.98 3.23
C ARG A 464 21.82 -25.23 2.24
N LEU A 465 22.19 -23.99 2.58
CA LEU A 465 23.04 -23.15 1.74
C LEU A 465 24.44 -23.76 1.59
N ARG A 466 25.05 -24.25 2.68
CA ARG A 466 26.36 -24.88 2.65
C ARG A 466 26.37 -26.17 1.82
N ASP A 467 25.39 -27.03 2.00
CA ASP A 467 25.31 -28.31 1.28
C ASP A 467 25.16 -28.06 -0.23
N ARG A 468 24.32 -27.09 -0.61
CA ARG A 468 24.24 -26.64 -2.00
C ARG A 468 25.59 -26.15 -2.52
N LEU A 469 26.23 -25.20 -1.83
CA LEU A 469 27.49 -24.61 -2.30
C LEU A 469 28.61 -25.65 -2.38
N ARG A 470 28.71 -26.58 -1.43
CA ARG A 470 29.69 -27.68 -1.49
C ARG A 470 29.52 -28.54 -2.74
N ASN A 471 28.29 -28.81 -3.15
CA ASN A 471 27.99 -29.57 -4.37
C ASN A 471 28.48 -28.81 -5.62
N GLU A 472 28.27 -27.49 -5.67
CA GLU A 472 28.71 -26.64 -6.79
C GLU A 472 30.25 -26.46 -6.83
N LEU A 473 30.89 -26.29 -5.67
CA LEU A 473 32.31 -25.96 -5.58
C LEU A 473 33.28 -27.15 -5.76
N ARG A 474 32.77 -28.39 -5.76
CA ARG A 474 33.54 -29.64 -6.02
C ARG A 474 34.84 -29.76 -5.19
N GLY A 475 34.79 -29.36 -3.91
CA GLY A 475 35.93 -29.45 -2.99
C GLY A 475 36.76 -28.17 -2.85
N ASN A 476 36.42 -27.09 -3.57
CA ASN A 476 36.92 -25.74 -3.26
C ASN A 476 36.06 -25.09 -2.16
N ASP A 477 36.62 -24.14 -1.40
CA ASP A 477 35.93 -23.34 -0.40
C ASP A 477 35.68 -21.90 -0.86
N GLU A 478 36.30 -21.46 -1.94
CA GLU A 478 36.09 -20.12 -2.50
C GLU A 478 34.82 -20.08 -3.36
N VAL A 479 33.85 -19.26 -2.96
CA VAL A 479 32.58 -19.06 -3.68
C VAL A 479 32.79 -18.03 -4.81
N PRO A 480 32.56 -18.40 -6.09
CA PRO A 480 32.65 -17.45 -7.21
C PRO A 480 31.65 -16.31 -7.09
N LEU A 481 31.99 -15.15 -7.69
CA LEU A 481 31.10 -13.99 -7.71
C LEU A 481 29.78 -14.31 -8.42
N GLU A 482 29.83 -15.10 -9.49
CA GLU A 482 28.66 -15.49 -10.28
C GLU A 482 27.66 -16.28 -9.43
N LEU A 483 28.15 -17.15 -8.54
CA LEU A 483 27.33 -17.93 -7.63
C LEU A 483 26.72 -17.05 -6.52
N MET A 484 27.44 -16.02 -6.06
CA MET A 484 26.87 -15.02 -5.15
C MET A 484 25.74 -14.21 -5.82
N GLN A 485 25.91 -13.84 -7.08
CA GLN A 485 24.88 -13.15 -7.87
C GLN A 485 23.65 -14.04 -8.10
N GLU A 486 23.85 -15.34 -8.32
CA GLU A 486 22.78 -16.33 -8.43
C GLU A 486 21.96 -16.42 -7.12
N LEU A 487 22.64 -16.52 -5.96
CA LEU A 487 21.97 -16.52 -4.66
C LEU A 487 21.12 -15.27 -4.43
N ALA A 488 21.61 -14.09 -4.82
CA ALA A 488 20.86 -12.84 -4.71
C ALA A 488 19.64 -12.82 -5.65
N ALA A 489 19.77 -13.33 -6.87
CA ALA A 489 18.66 -13.42 -7.82
C ALA A 489 17.57 -14.41 -7.36
N GLU A 490 17.96 -15.52 -6.73
CA GLU A 490 17.00 -16.45 -6.13
C GLU A 490 16.30 -15.87 -4.92
N ARG A 491 17.00 -15.11 -4.09
CA ARG A 491 16.36 -14.40 -2.99
C ARG A 491 15.31 -13.42 -3.49
N GLU A 492 15.62 -12.63 -4.53
CA GLU A 492 14.65 -11.75 -5.19
C GLU A 492 13.43 -12.52 -5.70
N LYS A 493 13.65 -13.69 -6.33
CA LYS A 493 12.56 -14.57 -6.78
C LYS A 493 11.71 -15.07 -5.61
N GLN A 494 12.33 -15.54 -4.52
CA GLN A 494 11.62 -16.00 -3.33
C GLN A 494 10.80 -14.88 -2.70
N VAL A 495 11.35 -13.67 -2.57
CA VAL A 495 10.64 -12.51 -2.02
C VAL A 495 9.43 -12.16 -2.90
N ARG A 496 9.57 -12.21 -4.23
CA ARG A 496 8.43 -12.05 -5.15
C ARG A 496 7.32 -13.08 -4.89
N GLU A 497 7.69 -14.35 -4.78
CA GLU A 497 6.74 -15.43 -4.52
C GLU A 497 6.05 -15.30 -3.15
N ASP A 498 6.80 -14.85 -2.13
CA ASP A 498 6.28 -14.57 -0.79
C ASP A 498 5.28 -13.39 -0.83
N VAL A 499 5.59 -12.32 -1.57
CA VAL A 499 4.69 -11.16 -1.76
C VAL A 499 3.39 -11.57 -2.44
N GLU A 500 3.45 -12.39 -3.47
CA GLU A 500 2.25 -12.89 -4.17
C GLU A 500 1.39 -13.77 -3.26
N TYR A 501 2.02 -14.61 -2.43
CA TYR A 501 1.32 -15.40 -1.42
C TYR A 501 0.66 -14.50 -0.38
N ILE A 502 1.39 -13.54 0.20
CA ILE A 502 0.86 -12.58 1.17
C ILE A 502 -0.34 -11.85 0.56
N ALA A 503 -0.23 -11.39 -0.68
CA ALA A 503 -1.32 -10.74 -1.41
C ALA A 503 -2.56 -11.63 -1.59
N SER A 504 -2.40 -12.96 -1.64
CA SER A 504 -3.51 -13.91 -1.77
C SER A 504 -4.20 -14.27 -0.45
N VAL A 505 -3.49 -14.18 0.68
CA VAL A 505 -4.02 -14.62 1.99
C VAL A 505 -4.50 -13.47 2.90
N LEU A 506 -4.42 -12.21 2.46
CA LEU A 506 -4.81 -11.05 3.28
C LEU A 506 -6.20 -11.11 3.89
N SER A 507 -7.18 -11.61 3.14
CA SER A 507 -8.57 -11.72 3.61
C SER A 507 -8.72 -12.71 4.77
N SER A 508 -7.71 -13.57 4.99
CA SER A 508 -7.67 -14.53 6.11
C SER A 508 -7.02 -13.96 7.37
N LEU A 509 -6.41 -12.77 7.30
CA LEU A 509 -5.91 -12.05 8.47
C LEU A 509 -7.06 -11.19 8.98
N ASP A 510 -7.41 -11.28 10.26
CA ASP A 510 -8.54 -10.55 10.85
C ASP A 510 -8.28 -9.02 10.91
N ASN A 511 -8.47 -8.37 12.06
CA ASN A 511 -8.34 -6.91 12.22
C ASN A 511 -6.96 -6.33 11.82
N GLU A 512 -5.93 -7.17 11.62
CA GLU A 512 -4.60 -6.76 11.17
C GLU A 512 -4.45 -6.63 9.65
N ALA A 513 -5.38 -7.18 8.85
CA ALA A 513 -5.35 -7.10 7.40
C ALA A 513 -5.30 -5.65 6.90
N ASN A 514 -5.91 -4.71 7.62
CA ASN A 514 -5.92 -3.30 7.25
C ASN A 514 -4.51 -2.70 7.13
N LYS A 515 -3.61 -3.03 8.07
CA LYS A 515 -2.21 -2.53 8.04
C LYS A 515 -1.48 -3.03 6.79
N LEU A 516 -1.55 -4.33 6.53
CA LEU A 516 -0.88 -4.94 5.38
C LEU A 516 -1.53 -4.53 4.05
N MET A 517 -2.86 -4.38 4.02
CA MET A 517 -3.60 -3.93 2.85
C MET A 517 -3.24 -2.49 2.49
N GLU A 518 -3.11 -1.61 3.48
CA GLU A 518 -2.62 -0.25 3.26
C GLU A 518 -1.22 -0.27 2.64
N LEU A 519 -0.30 -1.05 3.20
CA LEU A 519 1.08 -1.15 2.70
C LEU A 519 1.11 -1.67 1.26
N LEU A 520 0.38 -2.75 0.99
CA LEU A 520 0.27 -3.35 -0.34
C LEU A 520 -0.38 -2.43 -1.35
N GLN A 521 -1.39 -1.66 -0.95
CA GLN A 521 -2.04 -0.70 -1.82
C GLN A 521 -1.04 0.37 -2.27
N ARG A 522 -0.28 0.95 -1.34
CA ARG A 522 0.75 1.93 -1.66
C ARG A 522 1.86 1.32 -2.53
N ALA A 523 2.31 0.11 -2.19
CA ALA A 523 3.32 -0.63 -2.95
C ALA A 523 2.85 -0.97 -4.38
N ARG A 524 1.59 -1.36 -4.56
CA ARG A 524 0.96 -1.58 -5.88
C ARG A 524 0.96 -0.29 -6.70
N ASN A 525 0.59 0.83 -6.09
CA ASN A 525 0.58 2.13 -6.77
C ASN A 525 1.98 2.51 -7.28
N GLU A 526 3.03 2.32 -6.49
CA GLU A 526 4.42 2.55 -6.93
C GLU A 526 4.84 1.60 -8.05
N ALA A 527 4.60 0.29 -7.87
CA ALA A 527 4.93 -0.69 -8.89
C ALA A 527 4.21 -0.38 -10.21
N ARG A 528 2.99 0.13 -10.19
CA ARG A 528 2.25 0.51 -11.42
C ARG A 528 2.92 1.64 -12.19
N GLN A 529 3.60 2.58 -11.52
CA GLN A 529 4.26 3.72 -12.16
C GLN A 529 5.52 3.31 -12.92
N ASP A 530 6.19 2.25 -12.49
CA ASP A 530 7.39 1.72 -13.15
C ASP A 530 7.20 0.27 -13.59
N PRO A 531 6.94 0.02 -14.89
CA PRO A 531 6.72 -1.32 -15.38
C PRO A 531 7.96 -2.23 -15.31
N THR A 532 9.14 -1.67 -15.03
CA THR A 532 10.43 -2.38 -14.95
C THR A 532 10.79 -2.81 -13.53
N MET A 533 9.92 -2.60 -12.54
CA MET A 533 10.14 -3.12 -11.19
C MET A 533 10.13 -4.66 -11.16
N PRO A 534 11.11 -5.29 -10.49
CA PRO A 534 11.25 -6.75 -10.45
C PRO A 534 10.13 -7.45 -9.67
N ILE A 535 9.60 -6.79 -8.62
CA ILE A 535 8.57 -7.36 -7.75
C ILE A 535 7.27 -6.59 -7.91
N ARG A 536 6.19 -7.36 -8.15
CA ARG A 536 4.82 -6.85 -8.24
C ARG A 536 4.05 -7.30 -7.00
N PHE A 537 3.20 -6.41 -6.49
CA PHE A 537 2.47 -6.63 -5.25
C PHE A 537 1.06 -7.21 -5.49
N HIS A 538 0.86 -7.99 -6.55
CA HIS A 538 -0.44 -8.58 -6.92
C HIS A 538 -0.52 -10.04 -6.43
N PRO A 539 -1.73 -10.60 -6.18
CA PRO A 539 -1.87 -12.00 -5.83
C PRO A 539 -1.47 -12.92 -6.99
N ARG A 540 -1.08 -14.18 -6.70
CA ARG A 540 -0.81 -15.17 -7.76
C ARG A 540 -2.05 -15.34 -8.67
N PRO A 541 -1.88 -15.37 -10.00
CA PRO A 541 -2.98 -15.65 -10.92
C PRO A 541 -3.69 -16.98 -10.62
N GLU A 542 -2.95 -18.02 -10.21
CA GLU A 542 -3.52 -19.33 -9.87
C GLU A 542 -4.12 -19.41 -8.46
N ALA A 543 -3.88 -18.41 -7.58
CA ALA A 543 -4.41 -18.37 -6.21
C ALA A 543 -5.74 -17.63 -6.09
N LEU A 544 -6.34 -17.22 -7.22
CA LEU A 544 -7.78 -17.00 -7.26
C LEU A 544 -8.44 -18.36 -7.02
N VAL A 545 -8.67 -18.70 -5.75
CA VAL A 545 -9.71 -19.67 -5.40
C VAL A 545 -10.93 -19.22 -6.19
N GLU A 546 -11.36 -20.03 -7.16
CA GLU A 546 -12.63 -19.78 -7.82
C GLU A 546 -13.68 -19.83 -6.72
N ILE A 547 -14.06 -18.66 -6.22
CA ILE A 547 -15.17 -18.53 -5.28
C ILE A 547 -16.36 -19.13 -6.02
N ILE A 548 -16.83 -20.28 -5.54
CA ILE A 548 -17.99 -20.94 -6.11
C ILE A 548 -19.20 -20.16 -5.61
N TYR A 549 -19.72 -19.30 -6.48
CA TYR A 549 -20.97 -18.61 -6.20
C TYR A 549 -22.17 -19.55 -6.47
N PRO A 550 -23.25 -19.44 -5.69
CA PRO A 550 -24.44 -20.27 -5.88
C PRO A 550 -25.14 -19.98 -7.22
N ASP A 551 -25.07 -18.74 -7.69
CA ASP A 551 -25.61 -18.28 -8.97
C ASP A 551 -24.84 -17.07 -9.52
N LYS A 552 -25.18 -16.67 -10.75
CA LYS A 552 -24.52 -15.54 -11.43
C LYS A 552 -24.84 -14.18 -10.82
N THR A 553 -26.03 -14.03 -10.27
CA THR A 553 -26.44 -12.80 -9.58
C THR A 553 -25.54 -12.55 -8.37
N SER A 554 -25.28 -13.57 -7.57
CA SER A 554 -24.42 -13.51 -6.38
C SER A 554 -22.97 -13.18 -6.73
N GLU A 555 -22.44 -13.75 -7.81
CA GLU A 555 -21.11 -13.43 -8.32
C GLU A 555 -20.99 -11.95 -8.74
N ILE A 556 -21.95 -11.46 -9.51
CA ILE A 556 -21.96 -10.08 -9.99
C ILE A 556 -22.15 -9.11 -8.82
N LEU A 557 -23.02 -9.44 -7.86
CA LEU A 557 -23.23 -8.62 -6.67
C LEU A 557 -21.98 -8.51 -5.82
N ASP A 558 -21.22 -9.59 -5.62
CA ASP A 558 -19.98 -9.55 -4.86
C ASP A 558 -18.95 -8.61 -5.52
N LEU A 559 -18.79 -8.70 -6.84
CA LEU A 559 -17.90 -7.78 -7.58
C LEU A 559 -18.41 -6.33 -7.53
N ALA A 560 -19.71 -6.11 -7.66
CA ALA A 560 -20.32 -4.78 -7.54
C ALA A 560 -20.12 -4.18 -6.14
N VAL A 561 -20.31 -4.96 -5.08
CA VAL A 561 -20.07 -4.59 -3.69
C VAL A 561 -18.62 -4.17 -3.47
N GLN A 562 -17.67 -4.93 -4.01
CA GLN A 562 -16.25 -4.59 -3.92
C GLN A 562 -15.93 -3.27 -4.64
N LEU A 563 -16.50 -3.03 -5.83
CA LEU A 563 -16.34 -1.77 -6.56
C LEU A 563 -17.00 -0.59 -5.82
N ILE A 564 -18.18 -0.77 -5.21
CA ILE A 564 -18.90 0.28 -4.47
C ILE A 564 -18.14 0.69 -3.21
N ARG A 565 -17.45 -0.25 -2.55
CA ARG A 565 -16.58 0.06 -1.39
C ARG A 565 -15.41 0.97 -1.71
N ILE A 566 -15.09 1.17 -2.98
CA ILE A 566 -14.08 2.12 -3.44
C ILE A 566 -14.76 3.47 -3.70
N PRO A 567 -14.53 4.51 -2.86
CA PRO A 567 -15.12 5.83 -3.05
C PRO A 567 -14.41 6.62 -4.16
N SER A 568 -14.56 6.18 -5.40
CA SER A 568 -14.01 6.78 -6.62
C SER A 568 -14.73 8.09 -7.00
N VAL A 569 -14.73 9.05 -6.09
CA VAL A 569 -15.53 10.29 -6.18
C VAL A 569 -14.91 11.30 -7.14
N THR A 570 -15.74 11.79 -8.06
CA THR A 570 -15.43 12.85 -9.04
C THR A 570 -16.53 13.92 -9.07
N ALA A 571 -16.41 14.89 -9.98
CA ALA A 571 -17.40 15.95 -10.22
C ALA A 571 -17.71 16.84 -9.00
N CYS A 572 -16.72 17.04 -8.12
CA CYS A 572 -16.82 17.92 -6.95
C CYS A 572 -15.48 18.62 -6.67
N PRO A 573 -15.43 19.62 -5.76
CA PRO A 573 -14.18 20.29 -5.40
C PRO A 573 -13.12 19.34 -4.80
N ASP A 574 -13.57 18.34 -4.03
CA ASP A 574 -12.71 17.40 -3.29
C ASP A 574 -12.73 16.00 -3.96
N GLU A 575 -12.30 15.92 -5.22
CA GLU A 575 -12.20 14.65 -5.95
C GLU A 575 -11.24 13.67 -5.26
N ARG A 576 -11.58 12.38 -5.29
CA ARG A 576 -10.77 11.30 -4.69
C ARG A 576 -10.00 10.56 -5.77
N LEU A 577 -9.07 11.23 -6.43
CA LEU A 577 -8.36 10.69 -7.60
C LEU A 577 -7.60 9.39 -7.30
N ASP A 578 -7.03 9.23 -6.10
CA ASP A 578 -6.40 7.98 -5.68
C ASP A 578 -7.37 6.80 -5.66
N GLU A 579 -8.64 7.06 -5.32
CA GLU A 579 -9.71 6.08 -5.26
C GLU A 579 -10.28 5.76 -6.65
N VAL A 580 -10.32 6.75 -7.54
CA VAL A 580 -10.61 6.54 -8.97
C VAL A 580 -9.55 5.62 -9.59
N ASN A 581 -8.27 5.86 -9.29
CA ASN A 581 -7.17 4.98 -9.71
C ASN A 581 -7.24 3.60 -9.05
N ARG A 582 -7.71 3.51 -7.80
CA ARG A 582 -7.94 2.24 -7.10
C ARG A 582 -9.03 1.42 -7.79
N ALA A 583 -10.15 2.03 -8.15
CA ALA A 583 -11.24 1.37 -8.87
C ALA A 583 -10.77 0.88 -10.25
N ALA A 584 -10.12 1.75 -11.02
CA ALA A 584 -9.54 1.37 -12.31
C ALA A 584 -8.61 0.17 -12.17
N THR A 585 -7.74 0.18 -11.15
CA THR A 585 -6.79 -0.92 -11.06
C THR A 585 -7.38 -2.20 -10.50
N MET A 586 -8.39 -2.14 -9.64
CA MET A 586 -9.14 -3.34 -9.29
C MET A 586 -9.75 -3.99 -10.54
N VAL A 587 -10.28 -3.20 -11.47
CA VAL A 587 -10.80 -3.70 -12.75
C VAL A 587 -9.69 -4.26 -13.65
N TYR A 588 -8.56 -3.54 -13.76
CA TYR A 588 -7.39 -4.01 -14.50
C TYR A 588 -6.87 -5.35 -13.98
N ASP A 589 -6.67 -5.46 -12.67
CA ASP A 589 -6.20 -6.67 -11.99
C ASP A 589 -7.21 -7.82 -12.16
N TYR A 590 -8.51 -7.53 -12.02
CA TYR A 590 -9.57 -8.51 -12.25
C TYR A 590 -9.50 -9.11 -13.66
N ALA A 591 -9.39 -8.25 -14.68
CA ALA A 591 -9.39 -8.66 -16.08
C ALA A 591 -8.11 -9.39 -16.47
N LEU A 592 -6.94 -8.87 -16.07
CA LEU A 592 -5.63 -9.45 -16.38
C LEU A 592 -5.46 -10.82 -15.72
N ALA A 593 -5.82 -10.96 -14.44
CA ALA A 593 -5.70 -12.23 -13.71
C ALA A 593 -6.58 -13.35 -14.31
N ARG A 594 -7.59 -13.00 -15.10
CA ARG A 594 -8.48 -13.94 -15.80
C ARG A 594 -8.06 -14.19 -17.25
N GLY A 595 -7.00 -13.54 -17.74
CA GLY A 595 -6.46 -13.74 -19.09
C GLY A 595 -7.11 -12.87 -20.18
N LEU A 596 -7.85 -11.82 -19.82
CA LEU A 596 -8.37 -10.85 -20.80
C LEU A 596 -7.25 -9.93 -21.30
N GLY A 597 -7.38 -9.45 -22.54
CA GLY A 597 -6.53 -8.38 -23.05
C GLY A 597 -6.95 -7.05 -22.44
N VAL A 598 -6.01 -6.29 -21.88
CA VAL A 598 -6.29 -5.00 -21.25
C VAL A 598 -5.29 -3.96 -21.73
N ARG A 599 -5.79 -2.82 -22.20
CA ARG A 599 -5.01 -1.61 -22.45
C ARG A 599 -5.42 -0.54 -21.44
N TYR A 600 -4.44 -0.10 -20.66
CA TYR A 600 -4.64 0.84 -19.55
C TYR A 600 -4.12 2.24 -19.94
N TYR A 601 -5.02 3.23 -19.95
CA TYR A 601 -4.72 4.64 -20.14
C TYR A 601 -4.65 5.34 -18.77
N ASN A 602 -3.45 5.43 -18.19
CA ASN A 602 -3.23 5.91 -16.82
C ASN A 602 -2.20 7.06 -16.70
N ARG A 603 -1.87 7.72 -17.82
CA ARG A 603 -0.87 8.80 -17.87
C ARG A 603 -1.47 10.21 -17.73
N ALA A 604 -2.77 10.32 -17.53
CA ALA A 604 -3.48 11.57 -17.34
C ALA A 604 -4.15 11.61 -15.95
N LYS A 605 -4.87 12.71 -15.66
CA LYS A 605 -5.56 12.92 -14.38
C LYS A 605 -6.53 11.78 -14.04
N TYR A 606 -7.28 11.29 -15.03
CA TYR A 606 -8.24 10.21 -14.86
C TYR A 606 -7.79 8.95 -15.63
N PRO A 607 -8.04 7.75 -15.10
CA PRO A 607 -7.76 6.50 -15.79
C PRO A 607 -8.89 6.07 -16.75
N ALA A 608 -8.53 5.32 -17.79
CA ALA A 608 -9.47 4.56 -18.61
C ALA A 608 -8.89 3.19 -19.01
N LEU A 609 -9.76 2.21 -19.28
CA LEU A 609 -9.41 0.83 -19.58
C LEU A 609 -10.16 0.36 -20.83
N LEU A 610 -9.42 -0.11 -21.84
CA LEU A 610 -10.00 -0.88 -22.93
C LEU A 610 -9.73 -2.37 -22.65
N ILE A 611 -10.77 -3.18 -22.60
CA ILE A 611 -10.73 -4.61 -22.31
C ILE A 611 -11.29 -5.36 -23.51
N GLY A 612 -10.61 -6.43 -23.94
CA GLY A 612 -11.04 -7.28 -25.05
C GLY A 612 -10.61 -8.73 -24.85
N PHE A 613 -11.12 -9.61 -25.69
CA PHE A 613 -10.62 -10.99 -25.73
C PHE A 613 -9.21 -11.03 -26.32
N PRO A 614 -8.38 -12.04 -25.98
CA PRO A 614 -7.04 -12.19 -26.55
C PRO A 614 -7.06 -12.12 -28.08
N GLY A 615 -6.32 -11.16 -28.65
CA GLY A 615 -6.26 -10.92 -30.10
C GLY A 615 -7.48 -10.20 -30.71
N GLN A 616 -8.46 -9.77 -29.91
CA GLN A 616 -9.69 -9.09 -30.37
C GLN A 616 -9.94 -7.78 -29.61
N MET A 617 -8.92 -6.92 -29.50
CA MET A 617 -9.07 -5.59 -28.87
C MET A 617 -9.90 -4.61 -29.72
N HIS A 618 -9.92 -4.81 -31.04
CA HIS A 618 -10.62 -3.95 -32.00
C HIS A 618 -11.89 -4.66 -32.47
N ALA A 619 -13.01 -4.36 -31.82
CA ALA A 619 -14.30 -5.01 -32.06
C ALA A 619 -15.33 -4.03 -32.64
N PRO A 620 -16.21 -4.44 -33.57
CA PRO A 620 -17.27 -3.57 -34.08
C PRO A 620 -18.28 -3.13 -33.00
N VAL A 621 -18.45 -3.93 -31.93
CA VAL A 621 -19.31 -3.58 -30.80
C VAL A 621 -18.44 -3.17 -29.61
N MET A 622 -18.63 -1.95 -29.14
CA MET A 622 -18.02 -1.45 -27.91
C MET A 622 -19.06 -1.28 -26.82
N LEU A 623 -18.95 -2.05 -25.75
CA LEU A 623 -19.63 -1.73 -24.50
C LEU A 623 -18.88 -0.60 -23.81
N CYS A 624 -19.60 0.31 -23.18
CA CYS A 624 -19.02 1.45 -22.48
C CYS A 624 -19.63 1.61 -21.09
N GLY A 625 -18.84 2.03 -20.12
CA GLY A 625 -19.32 2.41 -18.80
C GLY A 625 -18.27 3.17 -18.00
N HIS A 626 -18.58 3.49 -16.75
CA HIS A 626 -17.68 4.24 -15.90
C HIS A 626 -17.62 3.68 -14.47
N PHE A 627 -16.52 3.96 -13.79
CA PHE A 627 -16.27 3.52 -12.41
C PHE A 627 -16.06 4.69 -11.44
N ASP A 628 -16.03 5.93 -11.91
CA ASP A 628 -16.17 7.11 -11.06
C ASP A 628 -17.63 7.33 -10.64
N VAL A 629 -17.84 8.06 -9.57
CA VAL A 629 -19.16 8.33 -8.98
C VAL A 629 -19.22 9.77 -8.46
N VAL A 630 -20.40 10.38 -8.42
CA VAL A 630 -20.57 11.67 -7.73
C VAL A 630 -20.36 11.57 -6.21
N SER A 631 -20.15 12.73 -5.58
CA SER A 631 -20.06 12.83 -4.11
C SER A 631 -21.21 12.11 -3.40
N PRO A 632 -20.91 11.46 -2.25
CA PRO A 632 -21.95 10.82 -1.47
C PRO A 632 -22.87 11.86 -0.81
N GLU A 633 -24.10 11.46 -0.55
CA GLU A 633 -25.06 12.22 0.27
C GLU A 633 -25.77 11.27 1.25
N PRO A 634 -25.75 11.52 2.58
CA PRO A 634 -25.11 12.65 3.25
C PRO A 634 -23.60 12.46 3.46
N ASP A 635 -23.10 11.22 3.48
CA ASP A 635 -21.73 10.89 3.88
C ASP A 635 -21.25 9.54 3.32
N ASP A 636 -20.03 9.14 3.68
CA ASP A 636 -19.36 7.92 3.22
C ASP A 636 -20.06 6.61 3.59
N SER A 637 -21.15 6.63 4.37
CA SER A 637 -21.97 5.43 4.59
C SER A 637 -22.51 4.84 3.29
N GLN A 638 -22.64 5.63 2.22
CA GLN A 638 -23.02 5.12 0.89
C GLN A 638 -21.95 4.21 0.25
N PHE A 639 -20.71 4.19 0.76
CA PHE A 639 -19.66 3.25 0.35
C PHE A 639 -19.59 2.00 1.25
N SER A 640 -20.55 1.85 2.16
CA SER A 640 -20.82 0.62 2.90
C SER A 640 -22.04 -0.08 2.30
N PRO A 641 -21.89 -0.80 1.17
CA PRO A 641 -23.02 -1.35 0.46
C PRO A 641 -23.77 -2.37 1.30
N ARG A 642 -25.10 -2.37 1.16
CA ARG A 642 -25.99 -3.25 1.91
C ARG A 642 -27.08 -3.79 1.00
N ILE A 643 -27.50 -5.03 1.27
CA ILE A 643 -28.63 -5.65 0.58
C ILE A 643 -29.84 -5.56 1.51
N GLU A 644 -30.90 -4.90 1.04
CA GLU A 644 -32.17 -4.80 1.76
C GLU A 644 -33.31 -5.14 0.80
N GLY A 645 -33.95 -6.28 1.02
CA GLY A 645 -34.95 -6.82 0.08
C GLY A 645 -34.33 -7.08 -1.29
N ASP A 646 -34.99 -6.61 -2.33
CA ASP A 646 -34.56 -6.79 -3.73
C ASP A 646 -33.55 -5.73 -4.20
N TYR A 647 -32.98 -4.94 -3.28
CA TYR A 647 -32.13 -3.81 -3.63
C TYR A 647 -30.73 -3.90 -3.02
N LEU A 648 -29.73 -3.59 -3.84
CA LEU A 648 -28.37 -3.31 -3.42
C LEU A 648 -28.23 -1.80 -3.26
N TRP A 649 -28.02 -1.34 -2.04
CA TRP A 649 -27.87 0.08 -1.70
C TRP A 649 -26.40 0.48 -1.68
N GLY A 650 -26.10 1.65 -2.22
CA GLY A 650 -24.77 2.25 -2.19
C GLY A 650 -24.52 3.20 -3.37
N ARG A 651 -23.56 4.12 -3.20
CA ARG A 651 -23.19 5.07 -4.26
C ARG A 651 -22.53 4.34 -5.43
N GLY A 652 -23.05 4.56 -6.62
CA GLY A 652 -22.67 3.87 -7.85
C GLY A 652 -23.30 2.49 -8.03
N SER A 653 -24.20 2.07 -7.14
CA SER A 653 -24.95 0.81 -7.32
C SER A 653 -25.86 0.87 -8.54
N ALA A 654 -26.57 1.99 -8.72
CA ALA A 654 -27.40 2.23 -9.89
C ALA A 654 -26.60 2.84 -11.05
N ASP A 655 -25.56 3.63 -10.74
CA ASP A 655 -24.86 4.48 -11.70
C ASP A 655 -23.32 4.43 -11.57
N MET A 656 -22.62 3.48 -12.17
CA MET A 656 -23.14 2.28 -12.86
C MET A 656 -22.31 1.03 -12.55
N LYS A 657 -21.69 0.95 -11.36
CA LYS A 657 -20.72 -0.10 -10.98
C LYS A 657 -21.30 -1.51 -11.05
N THR A 658 -22.61 -1.69 -10.84
CA THR A 658 -23.26 -3.02 -10.99
C THR A 658 -23.28 -3.49 -12.44
N VAL A 659 -23.46 -2.58 -13.40
CA VAL A 659 -23.37 -2.91 -14.84
C VAL A 659 -21.93 -3.17 -15.25
N VAL A 660 -20.97 -2.40 -14.72
CA VAL A 660 -19.53 -2.68 -14.90
C VAL A 660 -19.18 -4.09 -14.42
N ALA A 661 -19.62 -4.47 -13.21
CA ALA A 661 -19.42 -5.81 -12.67
C ALA A 661 -20.05 -6.90 -13.57
N SER A 662 -21.26 -6.66 -14.08
CA SER A 662 -21.95 -7.58 -14.98
C SER A 662 -21.18 -7.82 -16.28
N ASN A 663 -20.66 -6.75 -16.88
CA ASN A 663 -19.83 -6.83 -18.08
C ASN A 663 -18.53 -7.61 -17.82
N LEU A 664 -17.82 -7.32 -16.74
CA LEU A 664 -16.57 -8.01 -16.39
C LEU A 664 -16.77 -9.51 -16.15
N VAL A 665 -17.83 -9.89 -15.43
CA VAL A 665 -18.19 -11.30 -15.21
C VAL A 665 -18.55 -11.98 -16.54
N TRP A 666 -19.29 -11.31 -17.43
CA TRP A 666 -19.60 -11.82 -18.75
C TRP A 666 -18.37 -12.06 -19.62
N PHE A 667 -17.43 -11.09 -19.69
CA PHE A 667 -16.17 -11.27 -20.42
C PHE A 667 -15.37 -12.45 -19.89
N LYS A 668 -15.27 -12.59 -18.57
CA LYS A 668 -14.63 -13.76 -17.93
C LYS A 668 -15.31 -15.06 -18.33
N ASP A 669 -16.63 -15.15 -18.24
CA ASP A 669 -17.36 -16.39 -18.54
C ASP A 669 -17.26 -16.78 -20.02
N VAL A 670 -17.29 -15.81 -20.94
CA VAL A 670 -17.08 -16.04 -22.37
C VAL A 670 -15.66 -16.49 -22.65
N LEU A 671 -14.65 -15.89 -22.01
CA LEU A 671 -13.26 -16.32 -22.13
C LEU A 671 -13.08 -17.77 -21.66
N ARG A 672 -13.69 -18.13 -20.52
CA ARG A 672 -13.68 -19.50 -19.98
C ARG A 672 -14.37 -20.51 -20.90
N ALA A 673 -15.42 -20.11 -21.61
CA ALA A 673 -16.09 -20.97 -22.59
C ALA A 673 -15.21 -21.29 -23.81
N GLY A 674 -14.16 -20.49 -24.04
CA GLY A 674 -13.20 -20.67 -25.12
C GLY A 674 -13.65 -20.06 -26.45
N PRO A 675 -12.76 -20.05 -27.46
CA PRO A 675 -13.04 -19.47 -28.76
C PRO A 675 -14.08 -20.28 -29.57
N PRO A 676 -14.76 -19.67 -30.56
CA PRO A 676 -14.60 -18.29 -31.02
C PRO A 676 -15.24 -17.28 -30.07
N TYR A 677 -14.53 -16.18 -29.80
CA TYR A 677 -15.05 -15.09 -28.97
C TYR A 677 -15.91 -14.13 -29.80
N PRO A 678 -17.03 -13.62 -29.24
CA PRO A 678 -17.86 -12.65 -29.91
C PRO A 678 -17.09 -11.35 -30.13
N PRO A 679 -17.33 -10.63 -31.24
CA PRO A 679 -16.58 -9.44 -31.62
C PRO A 679 -17.05 -8.22 -30.81
N VAL A 680 -16.72 -8.21 -29.51
CA VAL A 680 -17.09 -7.21 -28.50
C VAL A 680 -15.87 -6.79 -27.68
N ASN A 681 -15.70 -5.49 -27.43
CA ASN A 681 -14.76 -4.94 -26.45
C ASN A 681 -15.50 -4.07 -25.42
N LEU A 682 -14.81 -3.70 -24.34
CA LEU A 682 -15.35 -2.92 -23.22
C LEU A 682 -14.43 -1.74 -22.92
N LEU A 683 -14.96 -0.52 -23.00
CA LEU A 683 -14.29 0.71 -22.59
C LEU A 683 -14.86 1.19 -21.25
N LEU A 684 -13.99 1.32 -20.25
CA LEU A 684 -14.35 1.85 -18.93
C LEU A 684 -13.57 3.13 -18.65
N VAL A 685 -14.27 4.20 -18.25
CA VAL A 685 -13.67 5.52 -17.97
C VAL A 685 -13.85 5.91 -16.51
N GLY A 686 -12.98 6.78 -16.01
CA GLY A 686 -12.98 7.27 -14.62
C GLY A 686 -13.33 8.75 -14.48
N ASN A 687 -14.02 9.34 -15.47
CA ASN A 687 -14.39 10.76 -15.48
C ASN A 687 -15.70 11.04 -16.22
N GLU A 688 -16.63 10.07 -16.24
CA GLU A 688 -17.93 10.26 -16.91
C GLU A 688 -18.71 11.39 -16.26
N GLU A 689 -18.71 11.42 -14.92
CA GLU A 689 -19.47 12.38 -14.12
C GLU A 689 -18.93 13.82 -14.29
N ASN A 690 -17.66 13.97 -14.72
CA ASN A 690 -17.07 15.26 -15.10
C ASN A 690 -17.44 15.69 -16.53
N GLY A 691 -18.08 14.83 -17.32
CA GLY A 691 -18.44 15.06 -18.71
C GLY A 691 -17.37 14.63 -19.73
N GLU A 692 -16.32 13.91 -19.31
CA GLU A 692 -15.30 13.28 -20.19
C GLU A 692 -14.49 14.24 -21.10
N ALA A 693 -14.50 15.55 -20.82
CA ALA A 693 -13.78 16.54 -21.63
C ALA A 693 -12.25 16.47 -21.45
N GLU A 694 -11.79 15.96 -20.31
CA GLU A 694 -10.37 15.82 -19.97
C GLU A 694 -9.69 14.67 -20.75
N PRO A 695 -8.36 14.69 -20.92
CA PRO A 695 -7.63 13.59 -21.55
C PRO A 695 -7.95 12.26 -20.87
N THR A 696 -8.02 11.18 -21.67
CA THR A 696 -8.46 9.80 -21.36
C THR A 696 -9.96 9.54 -21.19
N GLY A 697 -10.83 10.54 -21.33
CA GLY A 697 -12.27 10.28 -21.55
C GLY A 697 -12.54 9.50 -22.84
N THR A 698 -13.75 8.99 -23.02
CA THR A 698 -14.18 8.24 -24.23
C THR A 698 -13.76 8.91 -25.54
N PRO A 699 -13.99 10.23 -25.78
CA PRO A 699 -13.62 10.85 -27.05
C PRO A 699 -12.10 10.86 -27.28
N HIS A 700 -11.29 10.94 -26.22
CA HIS A 700 -9.84 10.87 -26.34
C HIS A 700 -9.38 9.45 -26.72
N VAL A 701 -9.91 8.44 -26.03
CA VAL A 701 -9.56 7.03 -26.31
C VAL A 701 -9.96 6.63 -27.72
N LEU A 702 -11.15 7.01 -28.17
CA LEU A 702 -11.61 6.73 -29.54
C LEU A 702 -10.72 7.40 -30.59
N ARG A 703 -10.35 8.68 -30.41
CA ARG A 703 -9.42 9.36 -31.33
C ARG A 703 -8.07 8.66 -31.38
N LEU A 704 -7.52 8.28 -30.23
CA LEU A 704 -6.23 7.62 -30.15
C LEU A 704 -6.24 6.26 -30.88
N LEU A 705 -7.32 5.48 -30.73
CA LEU A 705 -7.46 4.20 -31.43
C LEU A 705 -7.58 4.37 -32.96
N GLU A 706 -8.33 5.38 -33.41
CA GLU A 706 -8.44 5.76 -34.82
C GLU A 706 -7.06 6.19 -35.37
N GLU A 707 -6.33 7.03 -34.65
CA GLU A 707 -5.00 7.53 -35.07
C GLU A 707 -3.95 6.42 -35.15
N GLU A 708 -3.96 5.48 -34.20
CA GLU A 708 -2.97 4.42 -34.14
C GLU A 708 -3.25 3.26 -35.10
N SER A 709 -4.51 3.01 -35.43
CA SER A 709 -4.90 1.77 -36.13
C SER A 709 -6.04 1.90 -37.15
N GLY A 710 -6.64 3.09 -37.29
CA GLY A 710 -7.84 3.31 -38.10
C GLY A 710 -9.09 2.62 -37.54
N TYR A 711 -9.09 2.30 -36.24
CA TYR A 711 -10.19 1.60 -35.60
C TYR A 711 -11.21 2.56 -34.99
N ALA A 712 -12.47 2.40 -35.41
CA ALA A 712 -13.64 2.94 -34.75
C ALA A 712 -14.72 1.84 -34.60
N PRO A 713 -15.40 1.73 -33.44
CA PRO A 713 -16.55 0.83 -33.31
C PRO A 713 -17.67 1.19 -34.29
N GLU A 714 -18.44 0.18 -34.70
CA GLU A 714 -19.66 0.32 -35.51
C GLU A 714 -20.90 0.62 -34.67
N ILE A 715 -20.84 0.28 -33.38
CA ILE A 715 -21.82 0.70 -32.38
C ILE A 715 -21.14 0.83 -31.02
N LEU A 716 -21.54 1.85 -30.24
CA LEU A 716 -21.15 2.01 -28.84
C LEU A 716 -22.41 1.91 -27.97
N ILE A 717 -22.41 0.97 -27.03
CA ILE A 717 -23.52 0.71 -26.10
C ILE A 717 -23.08 1.14 -24.70
N ALA A 718 -23.60 2.27 -24.22
CA ALA A 718 -23.36 2.75 -22.86
C ALA A 718 -24.26 1.99 -21.87
N GLY A 719 -23.65 1.44 -20.82
CA GLY A 719 -24.33 0.59 -19.83
C GLY A 719 -25.11 1.34 -18.76
N GLU A 720 -25.40 2.63 -18.96
CA GLU A 720 -26.13 3.43 -17.97
C GLU A 720 -27.50 2.85 -17.67
N ARG A 721 -28.00 3.14 -16.46
CA ARG A 721 -29.33 2.73 -16.04
C ARG A 721 -30.40 3.17 -17.06
N THR A 722 -31.19 2.20 -17.52
CA THR A 722 -32.36 2.43 -18.37
C THR A 722 -33.68 1.94 -17.78
N GLY A 723 -33.65 1.17 -16.67
CA GLY A 723 -34.85 0.89 -15.87
C GLY A 723 -35.11 2.01 -14.88
N GLU A 724 -35.86 3.03 -15.28
CA GLU A 724 -36.03 4.25 -14.49
C GLU A 724 -37.10 4.13 -13.39
N ARG A 725 -38.07 3.22 -13.49
CA ARG A 725 -39.03 2.95 -12.40
C ARG A 725 -38.39 2.13 -11.27
N GLY A 726 -37.25 1.53 -11.51
CA GLY A 726 -36.43 0.83 -10.52
C GLY A 726 -36.92 -0.57 -10.18
N ASN A 727 -37.81 -1.13 -10.98
CA ASN A 727 -38.33 -2.49 -10.82
C ASN A 727 -38.46 -3.24 -12.16
N GLU A 728 -37.93 -2.66 -13.23
CA GLU A 728 -37.91 -3.30 -14.54
C GLU A 728 -36.85 -4.39 -14.59
N LEU A 729 -37.10 -5.44 -15.36
CA LEU A 729 -36.15 -6.54 -15.51
C LEU A 729 -35.12 -6.30 -16.62
N TRP A 730 -35.49 -5.62 -17.71
CA TRP A 730 -34.68 -5.59 -18.95
C TRP A 730 -34.14 -4.21 -19.33
N GLY A 731 -34.60 -3.14 -18.67
CA GLY A 731 -34.35 -1.76 -19.09
C GLY A 731 -34.97 -1.42 -20.46
N GLU A 732 -34.97 -0.15 -20.81
CA GLU A 732 -35.32 0.31 -22.16
C GLU A 732 -34.06 0.36 -23.05
N ILE A 733 -34.18 0.00 -24.33
CA ILE A 733 -33.08 0.18 -25.28
C ILE A 733 -33.22 1.60 -25.84
N CYS A 734 -32.42 2.53 -25.31
CA CYS A 734 -32.48 3.92 -25.70
C CYS A 734 -31.61 4.18 -26.93
N THR A 735 -32.24 4.30 -28.09
CA THR A 735 -31.55 4.54 -29.38
C THR A 735 -31.31 6.02 -29.66
N GLN A 736 -31.84 6.90 -28.81
CA GLN A 736 -31.61 8.34 -28.88
C GLN A 736 -31.23 8.89 -27.51
N ASN A 737 -30.32 9.87 -27.50
CA ASN A 737 -29.93 10.61 -26.30
C ASN A 737 -29.75 12.11 -26.61
N ARG A 738 -30.06 12.98 -25.64
CA ARG A 738 -29.77 14.41 -25.75
C ARG A 738 -28.27 14.69 -25.68
N GLY A 739 -27.87 15.77 -26.32
CA GLY A 739 -26.52 16.32 -26.23
C GLY A 739 -26.35 17.28 -25.06
N VAL A 740 -25.23 17.98 -25.06
CA VAL A 740 -24.94 19.08 -24.13
C VAL A 740 -24.16 20.17 -24.85
N VAL A 741 -24.64 21.40 -24.76
CA VAL A 741 -23.94 22.57 -25.28
C VAL A 741 -23.91 23.64 -24.20
N ARG A 742 -22.72 24.16 -23.90
CA ARG A 742 -22.49 25.18 -22.89
C ARG A 742 -21.59 26.25 -23.46
N PHE A 743 -21.96 27.51 -23.24
CA PHE A 743 -21.15 28.65 -23.63
C PHE A 743 -21.49 29.88 -22.79
N ASP A 744 -20.54 30.79 -22.70
CA ASP A 744 -20.69 32.08 -22.05
C ASP A 744 -20.79 33.19 -23.10
N VAL A 745 -21.60 34.21 -22.78
CA VAL A 745 -21.70 35.45 -23.54
C VAL A 745 -21.18 36.59 -22.67
N ILE A 746 -20.15 37.28 -23.15
CA ILE A 746 -19.38 38.27 -22.40
C ILE A 746 -19.49 39.62 -23.10
N ALA A 747 -19.79 40.67 -22.32
CA ALA A 747 -19.75 42.06 -22.75
C ALA A 747 -18.65 42.82 -22.00
N ARG A 748 -17.89 43.65 -22.71
CA ARG A 748 -16.84 44.49 -22.12
C ARG A 748 -17.17 45.97 -22.29
N GLY A 749 -17.04 46.72 -21.20
CA GLY A 749 -17.29 48.15 -21.12
C GLY A 749 -16.11 48.90 -20.50
N ARG A 750 -16.39 50.10 -19.96
CA ARG A 750 -15.40 50.92 -19.25
C ARG A 750 -16.02 51.46 -17.95
N ARG A 751 -15.23 51.46 -16.87
CA ARG A 751 -15.63 52.07 -15.59
C ARG A 751 -15.63 53.59 -15.71
N GLN A 752 -16.76 54.21 -15.41
CA GLN A 752 -16.93 55.66 -15.35
C GLN A 752 -17.87 56.03 -14.22
N HIS A 753 -17.76 57.26 -13.70
CA HIS A 753 -18.71 57.74 -12.71
C HIS A 753 -20.11 57.84 -13.35
N SER A 754 -21.12 57.16 -12.80
CA SER A 754 -22.45 57.06 -13.41
C SER A 754 -23.15 58.42 -13.57
N GLY A 755 -22.73 59.44 -12.81
CA GLY A 755 -23.20 60.83 -12.92
C GLY A 755 -22.52 61.72 -13.99
N LEU A 756 -21.50 61.25 -14.72
CA LEU A 756 -20.78 62.04 -15.74
C LEU A 756 -21.19 61.71 -17.20
N GLY A 757 -22.20 60.87 -17.39
CA GLY A 757 -22.56 60.28 -18.68
C GLY A 757 -23.38 61.17 -19.62
N GLN A 758 -22.83 62.30 -20.08
CA GLN A 758 -23.11 62.90 -21.41
C GLN A 758 -21.95 63.84 -21.79
N GLY A 759 -20.83 63.27 -22.25
CA GLY A 759 -19.65 64.00 -22.70
C GLY A 759 -19.32 63.72 -24.16
N ARG A 760 -19.93 64.50 -25.06
CA ARG A 760 -19.45 64.98 -26.39
C ARG A 760 -18.93 64.03 -27.49
N ASP A 761 -18.89 62.72 -27.30
CA ASP A 761 -18.59 61.79 -28.40
C ASP A 761 -19.83 60.90 -28.66
N ASN A 762 -20.35 60.89 -29.89
CA ASN A 762 -21.59 60.22 -30.31
C ASN A 762 -21.60 58.67 -30.20
N ASN A 763 -20.66 58.05 -29.46
CA ASN A 763 -20.76 56.66 -29.07
C ASN A 763 -21.32 56.60 -27.65
N GLY A 764 -22.66 56.53 -27.56
CA GLY A 764 -23.37 56.39 -26.30
C GLY A 764 -22.73 55.33 -25.40
N LEU A 765 -22.66 55.61 -24.10
CA LEU A 765 -22.32 54.62 -23.09
C LEU A 765 -23.16 53.37 -23.32
N ILE A 766 -22.53 52.30 -23.80
CA ILE A 766 -23.16 51.01 -23.98
C ILE A 766 -23.53 50.51 -22.59
N ASP A 767 -24.82 50.53 -22.26
CA ASP A 767 -25.30 49.91 -21.04
C ASP A 767 -25.17 48.39 -21.18
N LEU A 768 -24.19 47.83 -20.49
CA LEU A 768 -23.91 46.39 -20.53
C LEU A 768 -25.12 45.57 -20.06
N ASN A 769 -25.95 46.09 -19.14
CA ASN A 769 -27.17 45.39 -18.70
C ASN A 769 -28.15 45.25 -19.87
N THR A 770 -28.49 46.37 -20.51
CA THR A 770 -29.38 46.37 -21.68
C THR A 770 -28.83 45.50 -22.80
N THR A 771 -27.52 45.58 -23.07
CA THR A 771 -26.87 44.81 -24.13
C THR A 771 -26.96 43.30 -23.89
N LEU A 772 -26.64 42.84 -22.67
CA LEU A 772 -26.70 41.42 -22.33
C LEU A 772 -28.13 40.89 -22.24
N LEU A 773 -29.09 41.69 -21.76
CA LEU A 773 -30.51 41.32 -21.77
C LEU A 773 -31.06 41.19 -23.20
N GLN A 774 -30.66 42.09 -24.11
CA GLN A 774 -31.01 42.00 -25.53
C GLN A 774 -30.39 40.77 -26.18
N ALA A 775 -29.11 40.48 -25.91
CA ALA A 775 -28.45 39.29 -26.39
C ALA A 775 -29.14 38.01 -25.89
N GLN A 776 -29.51 37.93 -24.61
CA GLN A 776 -30.26 36.82 -24.05
C GLN A 776 -31.62 36.61 -24.75
N ALA A 777 -32.38 37.69 -24.95
CA ALA A 777 -33.67 37.63 -25.63
C ALA A 777 -33.53 37.16 -27.09
N GLU A 778 -32.51 37.65 -27.79
CA GLU A 778 -32.26 37.29 -29.18
C GLU A 778 -31.74 35.85 -29.31
N ILE A 779 -30.93 35.36 -28.36
CA ILE A 779 -30.55 33.95 -28.26
C ILE A 779 -31.77 33.06 -28.07
N LEU A 780 -32.71 33.45 -27.20
CA LEU A 780 -33.98 32.70 -27.03
C LEU A 780 -34.80 32.67 -28.32
N ARG A 781 -34.82 33.77 -29.09
CA ARG A 781 -35.50 33.81 -30.39
C ARG A 781 -34.83 32.89 -31.40
N ILE A 782 -33.50 32.96 -31.52
CA ILE A 782 -32.70 32.08 -32.39
C ILE A 782 -32.90 30.62 -32.00
N ALA A 783 -32.95 30.32 -30.70
CA ALA A 783 -33.26 28.99 -30.19
C ALA A 783 -34.68 28.54 -30.56
N GLY A 784 -35.68 29.40 -30.48
CA GLY A 784 -37.05 29.08 -30.90
C GLY A 784 -37.19 28.77 -32.39
N ASP A 785 -36.36 29.39 -33.24
CA ASP A 785 -36.35 29.14 -34.69
C ASP A 785 -35.61 27.84 -35.07
N ARG A 786 -34.71 27.35 -34.22
CA ARG A 786 -33.76 26.27 -34.56
C ARG A 786 -33.84 25.04 -33.67
N LEU A 787 -34.46 25.13 -32.50
CA LEU A 787 -34.62 24.04 -31.56
C LEU A 787 -36.08 23.63 -31.44
N THR A 788 -36.31 22.33 -31.28
CA THR A 788 -37.61 21.76 -30.93
C THR A 788 -37.84 21.96 -29.44
N LEU A 789 -38.38 23.11 -29.02
CA LEU A 789 -38.60 23.44 -27.60
C LEU A 789 -39.92 22.91 -27.03
N ALA A 790 -40.82 22.41 -27.89
CA ALA A 790 -42.07 21.79 -27.50
C ALA A 790 -42.38 20.62 -28.45
N SER A 791 -42.68 19.44 -27.91
CA SER A 791 -43.12 18.25 -28.68
C SER A 791 -44.29 17.55 -27.98
N PRO A 792 -45.28 17.00 -28.71
CA PRO A 792 -46.41 16.25 -28.12
C PRO A 792 -46.00 15.03 -27.28
N ASP A 793 -44.87 14.40 -27.60
CA ASP A 793 -44.33 13.22 -26.90
C ASP A 793 -43.32 13.61 -25.78
N GLY A 794 -43.12 14.90 -25.53
CA GLY A 794 -42.16 15.40 -24.55
C GLY A 794 -40.69 15.34 -24.97
N TRP A 795 -40.38 14.82 -26.16
CA TRP A 795 -39.02 14.80 -26.71
C TRP A 795 -38.68 16.14 -27.33
N GLN A 796 -38.09 17.00 -26.51
CA GLN A 796 -37.78 18.38 -26.84
C GLN A 796 -36.40 18.78 -26.30
N SER A 797 -35.78 19.78 -26.92
CA SER A 797 -34.58 20.43 -26.41
C SER A 797 -34.89 21.32 -25.21
N GLN A 798 -33.89 21.58 -24.37
CA GLN A 798 -34.01 22.52 -23.26
C GLN A 798 -32.92 23.58 -23.33
N ILE A 799 -33.26 24.81 -22.97
CA ILE A 799 -32.32 25.92 -22.82
C ILE A 799 -32.49 26.55 -21.44
N ARG A 800 -31.37 26.84 -20.78
CA ARG A 800 -31.30 27.46 -19.45
C ARG A 800 -30.19 28.50 -19.42
N PHE A 801 -30.37 29.51 -18.55
CA PHE A 801 -29.37 30.53 -18.27
C PHE A 801 -28.94 30.40 -16.80
N PRO A 802 -27.92 29.58 -16.50
CA PRO A 802 -27.56 29.24 -15.12
C PRO A 802 -27.10 30.43 -14.28
N PHE A 803 -26.54 31.48 -14.88
CA PHE A 803 -26.11 32.68 -14.18
C PHE A 803 -26.12 33.91 -15.10
N PHE A 804 -26.22 35.09 -14.50
CA PHE A 804 -26.13 36.39 -15.16
C PHE A 804 -25.49 37.38 -14.18
N GLN A 805 -24.36 37.99 -14.54
CA GLN A 805 -23.58 38.88 -13.67
C GLN A 805 -23.17 40.14 -14.42
N VAL A 806 -23.54 41.31 -13.88
CA VAL A 806 -23.14 42.62 -14.41
C VAL A 806 -22.97 43.60 -13.25
N GLY A 807 -21.82 44.28 -13.19
CA GLY A 807 -21.52 45.24 -12.12
C GLY A 807 -21.26 44.58 -10.75
N THR A 808 -21.19 45.39 -9.70
CA THR A 808 -20.90 44.93 -8.34
C THR A 808 -22.04 45.31 -7.40
N PRO A 809 -22.66 44.36 -6.67
CA PRO A 809 -23.71 44.66 -5.70
C PRO A 809 -23.28 45.72 -4.69
N GLY A 810 -24.14 46.73 -4.48
CA GLY A 810 -23.87 47.84 -3.56
C GLY A 810 -23.07 49.01 -4.15
N VAL A 811 -22.57 48.91 -5.38
CA VAL A 811 -21.83 49.99 -6.07
C VAL A 811 -22.70 50.61 -7.16
N TYR A 812 -23.24 51.80 -6.91
CA TYR A 812 -24.19 52.49 -7.80
C TYR A 812 -23.55 53.61 -8.64
N ASN A 813 -22.42 54.14 -8.20
CA ASN A 813 -21.79 55.33 -8.77
C ASN A 813 -20.77 55.02 -9.88
N ILE A 814 -20.63 53.75 -10.30
CA ILE A 814 -19.66 53.30 -11.32
C ILE A 814 -20.40 52.48 -12.39
N THR A 815 -20.16 52.77 -13.66
CA THR A 815 -20.66 51.95 -14.77
C THR A 815 -19.90 50.61 -14.83
N PRO A 816 -20.61 49.47 -15.07
CA PRO A 816 -19.96 48.18 -15.23
C PRO A 816 -18.98 48.16 -16.41
N ASP A 817 -17.79 47.60 -16.21
CA ASP A 817 -16.79 47.34 -17.26
C ASP A 817 -16.80 45.90 -17.77
N TYR A 818 -17.56 45.03 -17.12
CA TYR A 818 -17.67 43.62 -17.45
C TYR A 818 -19.08 43.11 -17.12
N GLY A 819 -19.59 42.26 -18.00
CA GLY A 819 -20.80 41.48 -17.75
C GLY A 819 -20.76 40.15 -18.48
N ILE A 820 -21.38 39.13 -17.90
CA ILE A 820 -21.38 37.76 -18.42
C ILE A 820 -22.70 37.06 -18.08
N PHE A 821 -23.20 36.23 -18.99
CA PHE A 821 -24.17 35.19 -18.64
C PHE A 821 -23.81 33.87 -19.30
N GLY A 822 -24.12 32.78 -18.61
CA GLY A 822 -23.95 31.43 -19.12
C GLY A 822 -25.21 30.94 -19.83
N VAL A 823 -25.04 30.06 -20.81
CA VAL A 823 -26.12 29.35 -21.50
C VAL A 823 -25.83 27.85 -21.46
N GLU A 824 -26.81 27.05 -21.03
CA GLU A 824 -26.81 25.59 -21.15
C GLU A 824 -27.97 25.14 -22.03
N ILE A 825 -27.66 24.32 -23.04
CA ILE A 825 -28.62 23.71 -23.95
C ILE A 825 -28.47 22.19 -23.88
N ARG A 826 -29.59 21.49 -23.76
CA ARG A 826 -29.71 20.03 -23.87
C ARG A 826 -30.44 19.69 -25.16
N PRO A 827 -29.74 19.62 -26.31
CA PRO A 827 -30.38 19.43 -27.60
C PRO A 827 -30.83 17.99 -27.84
N ILE A 828 -31.93 17.81 -28.58
CA ILE A 828 -32.25 16.53 -29.21
C ILE A 828 -31.43 16.35 -30.49
N PRO A 829 -31.11 15.10 -30.92
CA PRO A 829 -30.27 14.84 -32.09
C PRO A 829 -30.78 15.47 -33.39
N GLN A 830 -32.09 15.69 -33.50
CA GLN A 830 -32.76 16.21 -34.69
C GLN A 830 -32.58 17.72 -34.88
N ASP A 831 -32.17 18.45 -33.84
CA ASP A 831 -32.03 19.91 -33.91
C ASP A 831 -30.70 20.33 -34.56
N ASP A 832 -30.71 21.45 -35.30
CA ASP A 832 -29.53 22.00 -35.97
C ASP A 832 -28.65 22.81 -35.02
N MET A 833 -27.82 22.10 -34.25
CA MET A 833 -26.89 22.73 -33.30
C MET A 833 -25.78 23.51 -33.97
N SER A 834 -25.29 23.06 -35.13
CA SER A 834 -24.28 23.78 -35.92
C SER A 834 -24.78 25.15 -36.35
N GLY A 835 -26.00 25.22 -36.89
CA GLY A 835 -26.61 26.46 -37.33
C GLY A 835 -27.04 27.34 -36.16
N LEU A 836 -27.46 26.75 -35.03
CA LEU A 836 -27.73 27.50 -33.80
C LEU A 836 -26.48 28.24 -33.31
N VAL A 837 -25.39 27.52 -33.08
CA VAL A 837 -24.14 28.11 -32.57
C VAL A 837 -23.58 29.13 -33.56
N SER A 838 -23.66 28.85 -34.87
CA SER A 838 -23.24 29.81 -35.90
C SER A 838 -24.07 31.09 -35.89
N ALA A 839 -25.38 30.99 -35.69
CA ALA A 839 -26.27 32.16 -35.60
C ALA A 839 -26.03 32.98 -34.32
N ILE A 840 -25.78 32.32 -33.19
CA ILE A 840 -25.44 32.98 -31.93
C ILE A 840 -24.07 33.66 -32.01
N LYS A 841 -23.09 33.01 -32.65
CA LYS A 841 -21.78 33.62 -32.88
C LYS A 841 -21.90 34.87 -33.77
N ALA A 842 -22.67 34.81 -34.85
CA ALA A 842 -22.92 35.97 -35.70
C ALA A 842 -23.65 37.11 -34.96
N LEU A 843 -24.56 36.77 -34.04
CA LEU A 843 -25.19 37.73 -33.13
C LEU A 843 -24.16 38.40 -32.22
N CYS A 844 -23.28 37.62 -31.59
CA CYS A 844 -22.22 38.16 -30.73
C CYS A 844 -21.25 39.06 -31.51
N ASP A 845 -20.80 38.63 -32.69
CA ASP A 845 -19.89 39.40 -33.55
C ASP A 845 -20.53 40.74 -33.99
N ARG A 846 -21.83 40.73 -34.30
CA ARG A 846 -22.60 41.94 -34.68
C ARG A 846 -22.71 42.93 -33.52
N ASP A 847 -22.96 42.43 -32.31
CA ASP A 847 -23.25 43.25 -31.13
C ASP A 847 -21.98 43.57 -30.30
N GLY A 848 -20.80 43.18 -30.78
CA GLY A 848 -19.52 43.42 -30.10
C GLY A 848 -19.36 42.62 -28.80
N LEU A 849 -19.98 41.45 -28.74
CA LEU A 849 -19.93 40.51 -27.61
C LEU A 849 -18.92 39.38 -27.89
N GLU A 850 -18.33 38.85 -26.83
CA GLU A 850 -17.50 37.65 -26.89
C GLU A 850 -18.35 36.42 -26.58
N MET A 851 -18.23 35.37 -27.40
CA MET A 851 -18.83 34.05 -27.13
C MET A 851 -17.72 33.05 -26.82
N GLN A 852 -17.77 32.45 -25.62
CA GLN A 852 -16.81 31.43 -25.20
C GLN A 852 -17.52 30.09 -25.05
N VAL A 853 -17.31 29.18 -26.00
CA VAL A 853 -17.91 27.83 -25.97
C VAL A 853 -17.07 26.94 -25.08
N SER A 854 -17.69 26.35 -24.06
CA SER A 854 -17.03 25.40 -23.15
C SER A 854 -17.27 23.96 -23.56
N VAL A 855 -18.47 23.61 -24.03
CA VAL A 855 -18.83 22.26 -24.52
C VAL A 855 -19.77 22.39 -25.71
N MET A 856 -19.57 21.57 -26.75
CA MET A 856 -20.49 21.50 -27.90
C MET A 856 -20.63 20.07 -28.41
N GLU A 857 -21.61 19.35 -27.89
CA GLU A 857 -21.89 17.96 -28.23
C GLU A 857 -23.38 17.82 -28.60
N ASN A 858 -23.66 17.37 -29.82
CA ASN A 858 -25.04 17.12 -30.23
C ASN A 858 -25.57 15.82 -29.59
N GLY A 859 -26.89 15.65 -29.58
CA GLY A 859 -27.50 14.38 -29.24
C GLY A 859 -27.15 13.30 -30.26
N VAL A 860 -27.32 12.04 -29.86
CA VAL A 860 -27.10 10.88 -30.73
C VAL A 860 -28.42 10.20 -31.07
N ALA A 861 -28.57 9.79 -32.33
CA ALA A 861 -29.67 8.96 -32.82
C ALA A 861 -29.09 7.80 -33.64
N CYS A 862 -29.08 6.60 -33.05
CA CYS A 862 -28.60 5.41 -33.72
C CYS A 862 -29.50 5.05 -34.90
N SER A 863 -28.89 4.61 -36.01
CA SER A 863 -29.64 4.22 -37.20
C SER A 863 -30.45 2.96 -36.92
N SER A 864 -31.74 2.95 -37.30
CA SER A 864 -32.59 1.77 -37.18
C SER A 864 -32.13 0.60 -38.05
N GLY A 865 -31.31 0.85 -39.08
CA GLY A 865 -30.70 -0.19 -39.92
C GLY A 865 -29.31 -0.65 -39.45
N ASN A 866 -28.85 -0.25 -38.26
CA ASN A 866 -27.61 -0.75 -37.70
C ASN A 866 -27.80 -2.21 -37.27
N ILE A 867 -27.14 -3.14 -37.96
CA ILE A 867 -27.25 -4.57 -37.70
C ILE A 867 -26.92 -4.94 -36.25
N TYR A 868 -25.99 -4.25 -35.60
CA TYR A 868 -25.62 -4.52 -34.22
C TYR A 868 -26.69 -4.08 -33.22
N LEU A 869 -27.46 -3.03 -33.55
CA LEU A 869 -28.65 -2.63 -32.78
C LEU A 869 -29.77 -3.67 -32.98
N GLU A 870 -30.04 -4.09 -34.21
CA GLU A 870 -31.06 -5.10 -34.49
C GLU A 870 -30.81 -6.40 -33.71
N ARG A 871 -29.54 -6.84 -33.64
CA ARG A 871 -29.13 -8.00 -32.85
C ARG A 871 -29.33 -7.80 -31.34
N LEU A 872 -29.14 -6.59 -30.83
CA LEU A 872 -29.38 -6.28 -29.41
C LEU A 872 -30.88 -6.35 -29.10
N VAL A 873 -31.72 -5.77 -29.96
CA VAL A 873 -33.18 -5.86 -29.81
C VAL A 873 -33.63 -7.32 -29.91
N GLU A 874 -33.08 -8.09 -30.86
CA GLU A 874 -33.37 -9.51 -31.02
C GLU A 874 -32.94 -10.34 -29.80
N SER A 875 -31.79 -10.03 -29.18
CA SER A 875 -31.31 -10.75 -28.00
C SER A 875 -32.19 -10.52 -26.77
N VAL A 876 -32.62 -9.27 -26.55
CA VAL A 876 -33.57 -8.94 -25.48
C VAL A 876 -34.91 -9.59 -25.75
N ARG A 877 -35.44 -9.53 -26.99
CA ARG A 877 -36.70 -10.19 -27.38
C ARG A 877 -36.65 -11.70 -27.14
N ALA A 878 -35.56 -12.35 -27.53
CA ALA A 878 -35.38 -13.79 -27.38
C ALA A 878 -35.33 -14.22 -25.91
N CYS A 879 -34.72 -13.42 -25.04
CA CYS A 879 -34.60 -13.72 -23.61
C CYS A 879 -35.86 -13.33 -22.82
N SER A 880 -36.54 -12.24 -23.19
CA SER A 880 -37.71 -11.72 -22.49
C SER A 880 -39.02 -12.40 -22.91
N GLY A 881 -39.11 -12.86 -24.16
CA GLY A 881 -40.33 -13.41 -24.76
C GLY A 881 -41.35 -12.35 -25.21
N TYR A 882 -41.01 -11.07 -25.16
CA TYR A 882 -41.89 -9.97 -25.60
C TYR A 882 -41.09 -8.88 -26.33
N GLU A 883 -41.81 -7.97 -27.00
CA GLU A 883 -41.19 -6.89 -27.77
C GLU A 883 -40.47 -5.90 -26.85
N PRO A 884 -39.14 -5.68 -27.01
CA PRO A 884 -38.39 -4.75 -26.16
C PRO A 884 -38.87 -3.31 -26.32
N THR A 885 -38.87 -2.55 -25.22
CA THR A 885 -39.19 -1.12 -25.26
C THR A 885 -38.02 -0.34 -25.85
N ILE A 886 -38.27 0.37 -26.95
CA ILE A 886 -37.33 1.32 -27.52
C ILE A 886 -37.58 2.70 -26.91
N GLY A 887 -36.60 3.20 -26.17
CA GLY A 887 -36.69 4.44 -25.39
C GLY A 887 -35.87 5.58 -25.96
N ARG A 888 -35.87 6.70 -25.23
CA ARG A 888 -34.98 7.84 -25.47
C ARG A 888 -34.43 8.31 -24.13
N LYS A 889 -33.10 8.40 -24.00
CA LYS A 889 -32.45 8.83 -22.76
C LYS A 889 -32.45 10.35 -22.70
N LEU A 890 -32.88 10.91 -21.56
CA LEU A 890 -32.95 12.36 -21.37
C LEU A 890 -31.57 12.97 -21.01
N PRO A 891 -30.78 12.39 -20.08
CA PRO A 891 -29.44 12.89 -19.75
C PRO A 891 -28.39 12.39 -20.74
N GLY A 892 -27.41 13.24 -21.08
CA GLY A 892 -26.24 12.83 -21.88
C GLY A 892 -25.40 11.78 -21.15
N THR A 893 -24.86 10.82 -21.92
CA THR A 893 -24.06 9.67 -21.46
C THR A 893 -22.87 9.50 -22.40
N SER A 894 -21.91 8.61 -22.14
CA SER A 894 -20.76 8.38 -23.05
C SER A 894 -21.17 7.99 -24.48
N ALA A 895 -22.39 7.44 -24.67
CA ALA A 895 -22.98 7.19 -25.99
C ALA A 895 -22.98 8.41 -26.93
N ARG A 896 -22.93 9.65 -26.40
CA ARG A 896 -22.82 10.88 -27.20
C ARG A 896 -21.52 10.97 -28.02
N PHE A 897 -20.49 10.23 -27.61
CA PHE A 897 -19.20 10.16 -28.29
C PHE A 897 -19.10 9.04 -29.33
N ALA A 898 -20.18 8.28 -29.53
CA ALA A 898 -20.20 7.17 -30.48
C ALA A 898 -19.86 7.66 -31.91
N PRO A 899 -18.87 7.04 -32.58
CA PRO A 899 -18.53 7.40 -33.96
C PRO A 899 -19.75 7.30 -34.88
N ARG A 900 -19.87 8.25 -35.83
CA ARG A 900 -20.97 8.29 -36.81
C ARG A 900 -22.38 8.34 -36.19
N GLY A 901 -22.48 8.76 -34.92
CA GLY A 901 -23.76 8.80 -34.19
C GLY A 901 -24.36 7.42 -33.92
N GLN A 902 -23.56 6.34 -33.92
CA GLN A 902 -24.05 4.98 -33.67
C GLN A 902 -23.96 4.64 -32.17
N GLY A 903 -24.65 5.42 -31.34
CA GLY A 903 -24.66 5.26 -29.88
C GLY A 903 -26.02 4.79 -29.34
N VAL A 904 -25.99 3.84 -28.42
CA VAL A 904 -27.17 3.30 -27.72
C VAL A 904 -26.90 3.33 -26.22
N VAL A 905 -27.95 3.54 -25.42
CA VAL A 905 -27.89 3.39 -23.96
C VAL A 905 -28.76 2.21 -23.57
N TRP A 906 -28.18 1.23 -22.87
CA TRP A 906 -28.91 0.05 -22.39
C TRP A 906 -28.22 -0.53 -21.16
N GLY A 907 -28.94 -0.53 -20.05
CA GLY A 907 -28.45 -0.99 -18.76
C GLY A 907 -29.56 -1.51 -17.85
N GLN A 908 -29.16 -1.78 -16.62
CA GLN A 908 -30.02 -2.39 -15.60
C GLN A 908 -30.94 -1.33 -14.93
N SER A 909 -31.61 -1.73 -13.85
CA SER A 909 -32.64 -0.95 -13.17
C SER A 909 -32.17 -0.50 -11.79
N GLY A 910 -32.59 0.69 -11.38
CA GLY A 910 -32.25 1.25 -10.06
C GLY A 910 -33.13 2.44 -9.71
N LEU A 911 -32.84 3.10 -8.60
CA LEU A 911 -33.55 4.31 -8.15
C LEU A 911 -32.54 5.36 -7.68
N GLU A 912 -32.95 6.63 -7.83
CA GLU A 912 -32.24 7.80 -7.28
C GLU A 912 -30.73 7.84 -7.59
N PRO A 913 -30.32 7.80 -8.87
CA PRO A 913 -28.92 8.01 -9.19
C PRO A 913 -28.55 9.43 -8.73
N HIS A 914 -27.33 9.59 -8.21
CA HIS A 914 -26.84 10.83 -7.58
C HIS A 914 -27.53 11.21 -6.26
N GLY A 915 -28.61 10.53 -5.84
CA GLY A 915 -29.33 10.82 -4.61
C GLY A 915 -28.84 10.07 -3.38
N LYS A 916 -29.38 10.45 -2.21
CA LYS A 916 -29.08 9.82 -0.90
C LYS A 916 -29.50 8.35 -0.77
N ALA A 917 -30.54 7.95 -1.50
CA ALA A 917 -31.11 6.61 -1.44
C ALA A 917 -30.83 5.80 -2.73
N GLU A 918 -29.68 6.07 -3.36
CA GLU A 918 -29.24 5.31 -4.54
C GLU A 918 -29.22 3.81 -4.25
N ARG A 919 -29.90 3.06 -5.11
CA ARG A 919 -30.02 1.61 -5.01
C ARG A 919 -30.27 0.96 -6.35
N HIS A 920 -29.71 -0.22 -6.52
CA HIS A 920 -29.84 -1.07 -7.68
C HIS A 920 -30.89 -2.17 -7.48
N TYR A 921 -31.72 -2.45 -8.48
CA TYR A 921 -32.71 -3.52 -8.43
C TYR A 921 -32.09 -4.87 -8.83
N ILE A 922 -31.79 -5.69 -7.83
CA ILE A 922 -31.06 -6.96 -7.97
C ILE A 922 -31.68 -7.90 -9.02
N PRO A 923 -33.01 -8.07 -9.11
CA PRO A 923 -33.63 -8.95 -10.11
C PRO A 923 -33.38 -8.56 -11.57
N SER A 924 -32.88 -7.34 -11.85
CA SER A 924 -32.51 -6.92 -13.22
C SER A 924 -31.14 -7.43 -13.68
N ILE A 925 -30.30 -7.94 -12.77
CA ILE A 925 -28.94 -8.43 -13.08
C ILE A 925 -28.98 -9.63 -14.03
N GLU A 926 -29.72 -10.68 -13.66
CA GLU A 926 -29.76 -11.93 -14.43
C GLU A 926 -30.36 -11.75 -15.84
N PRO A 927 -31.49 -11.04 -16.03
CA PRO A 927 -32.02 -10.74 -17.36
C PRO A 927 -31.03 -10.00 -18.25
N TYR A 928 -30.36 -8.96 -17.73
CA TYR A 928 -29.34 -8.21 -18.47
C TYR A 928 -28.18 -9.11 -18.89
N TYR A 929 -27.62 -9.88 -17.95
CA TYR A 929 -26.53 -10.83 -18.21
C TYR A 929 -26.93 -11.88 -19.26
N ARG A 930 -28.14 -12.43 -19.20
CA ARG A 930 -28.65 -13.39 -20.18
C ARG A 930 -28.83 -12.78 -21.57
N ALA A 931 -29.39 -11.58 -21.66
CA ALA A 931 -29.51 -10.84 -22.92
C ALA A 931 -28.15 -10.52 -23.54
N LEU A 932 -27.16 -10.14 -22.72
CA LEU A 932 -25.78 -9.91 -23.17
C LEU A 932 -25.12 -11.21 -23.68
N GLY A 933 -25.34 -12.33 -22.97
CA GLY A 933 -24.96 -13.67 -23.43
C GLY A 933 -25.56 -14.05 -24.78
N GLN A 934 -26.85 -13.81 -24.96
CA GLN A 934 -27.54 -14.09 -26.22
C GLN A 934 -27.08 -13.14 -27.34
N TYR A 935 -26.79 -11.88 -27.01
CA TYR A 935 -26.24 -10.92 -27.95
C TYR A 935 -24.90 -11.39 -28.52
N GLY A 936 -23.96 -11.81 -27.65
CA GLY A 936 -22.68 -12.38 -28.08
C GLY A 936 -22.84 -13.58 -29.01
N LYS A 937 -23.77 -14.51 -28.72
CA LYS A 937 -24.06 -15.66 -29.60
C LYS A 937 -24.58 -15.23 -30.97
N MET A 938 -25.45 -14.23 -31.03
CA MET A 938 -25.99 -13.70 -32.29
C MET A 938 -24.94 -13.00 -33.15
N LEU A 939 -23.98 -12.31 -32.52
CA LEU A 939 -22.86 -11.67 -33.21
C LEU A 939 -21.94 -12.71 -33.87
N LEU A 940 -21.70 -13.85 -33.21
CA LEU A 940 -20.94 -14.97 -33.79
C LEU A 940 -21.65 -15.60 -35.00
N ALA A 941 -22.97 -15.83 -34.90
CA ALA A 941 -23.75 -16.41 -35.99
C ALA A 941 -23.80 -15.54 -37.25
N GLY A 942 -23.67 -14.21 -37.11
CA GLY A 942 -23.62 -13.26 -38.21
C GLY A 942 -22.35 -13.31 -39.06
N GLN A 943 -21.23 -13.80 -38.51
CA GLN A 943 -19.94 -13.87 -39.23
C GLN A 943 -19.89 -14.99 -40.28
N VAL A 944 -20.73 -16.03 -40.16
CA VAL A 944 -20.71 -17.21 -41.05
C VAL A 944 -21.26 -16.91 -42.46
N LYS A 945 -21.92 -15.76 -42.70
CA LYS A 945 -22.54 -15.43 -44.00
C LYS A 945 -21.71 -14.56 -44.96
N VAL A 946 -20.49 -14.16 -44.60
CA VAL A 946 -19.70 -13.20 -45.40
C VAL A 946 -18.66 -13.85 -46.33
N TYR A 947 -18.43 -15.17 -46.25
CA TYR A 947 -17.42 -15.86 -47.08
C TYR A 947 -17.94 -16.56 -48.35
N ASP A 948 -19.22 -16.40 -48.73
CA ASP A 948 -19.83 -17.19 -49.82
C ASP A 948 -20.46 -16.34 -50.95
N ARG A 949 -19.82 -15.20 -51.27
CA ARG A 949 -20.07 -14.44 -52.50
C ARG A 949 -18.77 -13.84 -53.04
N GLU A 950 -17.98 -14.68 -53.70
CA GLU A 950 -17.15 -14.29 -54.85
C GLU A 950 -17.76 -14.84 -56.13
#